data_AF-A0A2V2WKT5-F1
#
_entry.id   AF-A0A2V2WKT5-F1
#
_cell.length_a   1.000
_cell.length_b   1.000
_cell.length_c   1.000
_cell.angle_alpha   90.00
_cell.angle_beta   90.00
_cell.angle_gamma   90.00
#
_symmetry.space_group_name_H-M   'P 1'
#
loop_
_entity.id
_entity.type
_entity.pdbx_description
1 polymer ?
#
loop_
_entity_poly.entity_id
_entity_poly.type
_entity_poly.pdbx_seq_one_letter_code
_entity_poly.pdbx_strand_id
1 'polypeptide(L)'
;MSLYLHDLGPEAVSYRHLLDEVKRQLDITYDEFDCWLYGFLENKKYNIRETVAKLQRRFAMEVNELATYTLTDYMQESLRSGIVQFVGEDKLGRTVLYVMAQRDHPVSSRREENKRTFDMMLSYGTRLRADSKRCQMVMLINQEKASLWSNVDMTFQADIALRIAKFFPGAVDKMYICKMNRTLAAVAKPIFSRLPAIVSDRIIIISDSELKAGKLLEYFDESVLPVALGGSNDCDHPQHWAEHAALVEGYYAQLKEAVLGGGLSVKAWELTCLERRRAPSIMHSTASDLCKADSLVTCYSGMAEEYYDDVTGTDLGSELLREADEWKNAMRCFPRSLSLFFMEELQRWRIAVDSEEIAARYKILDEHIAVRREMDASLPEINVKATNWYKRIPMQLRFLYRFGFVALGVLNGVYFFAALVFLAVLSANVIATLFFGFFVRWNYIFPLGATLAMAVIQGFASCSRAVEMLVAMARGKVIRPFETIGTQLGSVAQMCLFVVLVAVQFIVFCVYATLYSPLRGLQVSFAVGWLSAVFIVAICHLVFFFDWLNARQRLRRGRHIIPLSLFVLLNLHEAAERDLDVYAITTSSYVICGIPVFLSMFLGIGFLISRIVGFAAAVCAAAVLASFTATYYLDSLSNALSGKLLRTAVWIASLVWVFDCYAFGFLNDGRKWYVPVVIASIISIWFLFISFICLKKDEFHVLSRLTVVSLVILFCATWISSFPIVGWRIGLFCVCLMIHNALGMLVSRAELTNIGGVFVVSAAALLIIMSCTLLGWYGTSPHCALPRSLSREAAATPLTPLAEYHRYPVCSLRTASGLAITDLALLTQLVNSYGTDAFFFDFENWFNSTDFSYGGVVQEFFSGEGKWLLHRFDSTVYNQTVLVLHNGDALSSMLAMTAWLGSISLSPLHIFLPASWSNNIVYIISFVTQMIDFPWRRYEQQLVNYMQGLRAVSTKGLILTGSGVAGGIASIAGAHAQIQTVIFGSPGLLHLLRLTGLSLAEYHKYVLTVGASNGVLDNVGGQDITMSQKLYCNGNAVTCLSMEYISRELIQSCDTSGRRHI
;
A
#
# COMPACT_ATOMS: atom_id res chain seq x y z
N MET A 1 -1.89 45.88 42.30
CA MET A 1 -1.06 45.64 41.10
C MET A 1 -0.61 44.19 41.18
N SER A 2 -1.14 43.33 40.30
CA SER A 2 -0.84 41.90 40.31
C SER A 2 0.64 41.61 40.07
N LEU A 3 1.32 41.11 41.11
CA LEU A 3 2.71 40.66 41.06
C LEU A 3 2.83 39.33 40.28
N TYR A 4 1.76 38.53 40.20
CA TYR A 4 1.79 37.16 39.68
C TYR A 4 2.02 37.07 38.17
N LEU A 5 1.52 38.04 37.40
CA LEU A 5 1.69 38.03 35.94
C LEU A 5 3.16 38.20 35.52
N HIS A 6 4.02 38.72 36.40
CA HIS A 6 5.46 38.81 36.16
C HIS A 6 6.13 37.43 36.07
N ASP A 7 5.53 36.40 36.69
CA ASP A 7 6.04 35.01 36.64
C ASP A 7 5.94 34.40 35.24
N LEU A 8 5.08 34.96 34.37
CA LEU A 8 4.96 34.57 32.96
C LEU A 8 5.86 35.37 32.02
N GLY A 9 6.56 36.39 32.51
CA GLY A 9 7.49 37.21 31.75
C GLY A 9 6.94 38.54 31.22
N PRO A 10 7.79 39.37 30.59
CA PRO A 10 7.47 40.76 30.24
C PRO A 10 6.38 40.89 29.17
N GLU A 11 6.25 39.91 28.27
CA GLU A 11 5.20 39.89 27.25
C GLU A 11 3.80 39.78 27.91
N ALA A 12 3.63 38.88 28.87
CA ALA A 12 2.35 38.72 29.57
C ALA A 12 1.95 40.01 30.30
N VAL A 13 2.93 40.67 30.92
CA VAL A 13 2.73 41.96 31.63
C VAL A 13 2.25 43.06 30.68
N SER A 14 2.72 43.08 29.42
CA SER A 14 2.30 44.09 28.43
C SER A 14 0.80 44.03 28.09
N TYR A 15 0.16 42.85 28.25
CA TYR A 15 -1.26 42.63 27.98
C TYR A 15 -2.16 42.76 29.20
N ARG A 16 -1.65 43.24 30.35
CA ARG A 16 -2.42 43.40 31.60
C ARG A 16 -3.72 44.18 31.42
N HIS A 17 -3.69 45.27 30.64
CA HIS A 17 -4.87 46.10 30.39
C HIS A 17 -6.03 45.33 29.71
N LEU A 18 -5.73 44.30 28.91
CA LEU A 18 -6.74 43.44 28.28
C LEU A 18 -7.29 42.40 29.26
N LEU A 19 -6.44 41.91 30.17
CA LEU A 19 -6.86 41.01 31.26
C LEU A 19 -7.81 41.71 32.22
N ASP A 20 -7.51 42.95 32.60
CA ASP A 20 -8.36 43.76 33.48
C ASP A 20 -9.76 43.95 32.87
N GLU A 21 -9.84 44.15 31.55
CA GLU A 21 -11.11 44.26 30.83
C GLU A 21 -11.88 42.92 30.74
N VAL A 22 -11.18 41.78 30.60
CA VAL A 22 -11.80 40.45 30.69
C VAL A 22 -12.34 40.18 32.10
N LYS A 23 -11.56 40.51 33.13
CA LYS A 23 -11.96 40.38 34.54
C LYS A 23 -13.19 41.23 34.84
N ARG A 24 -13.22 42.47 34.37
CA ARG A 24 -14.37 43.38 34.51
C ARG A 24 -15.64 42.83 33.85
N GLN A 25 -15.54 42.19 32.68
CA GLN A 25 -16.71 41.60 31.99
C GLN A 25 -17.22 40.30 32.63
N LEU A 26 -16.41 39.63 33.44
CA LEU A 26 -16.74 38.38 34.13
C LEU A 26 -16.94 38.55 35.65
N ASP A 27 -16.90 39.79 36.16
CA ASP A 27 -16.99 40.12 37.58
C ASP A 27 -15.95 39.41 38.46
N ILE A 28 -14.71 39.28 37.95
CA ILE A 28 -13.60 38.64 38.67
C ILE A 28 -12.74 39.72 39.35
N THR A 29 -12.67 39.70 40.68
CA THR A 29 -11.94 40.71 41.47
C THR A 29 -10.56 40.27 41.94
N TYR A 30 -10.18 38.99 41.76
CA TYR A 30 -8.95 38.40 42.31
C TYR A 30 -7.79 38.44 41.31
N ASP A 31 -6.61 38.87 41.76
CA ASP A 31 -5.37 38.97 40.96
C ASP A 31 -4.64 37.62 40.85
N GLU A 32 -4.95 36.67 41.75
CA GLU A 32 -4.41 35.32 41.78
C GLU A 32 -4.78 34.49 40.54
N PHE A 33 -5.78 34.93 39.75
CA PHE A 33 -6.24 34.23 38.55
C PHE A 33 -5.57 34.72 37.27
N ASP A 34 -4.76 35.78 37.33
CA ASP A 34 -4.27 36.48 36.15
C ASP A 34 -3.47 35.57 35.21
N CYS A 35 -2.62 34.70 35.76
CA CYS A 35 -1.84 33.73 34.97
C CYS A 35 -2.73 32.69 34.27
N TRP A 36 -3.79 32.24 34.95
CA TRP A 36 -4.76 31.30 34.38
C TRP A 36 -5.59 31.96 33.28
N LEU A 37 -6.09 33.18 33.53
CA LEU A 37 -6.86 33.97 32.56
C LEU A 37 -6.03 34.34 31.33
N TYR A 38 -4.74 34.61 31.51
CA TYR A 38 -3.80 34.88 30.42
C TYR A 38 -3.75 33.75 29.38
N GLY A 39 -3.75 32.48 29.81
CA GLY A 39 -3.76 31.33 28.89
C GLY A 39 -4.98 31.30 27.96
N PHE A 40 -6.14 31.78 28.42
CA PHE A 40 -7.33 31.90 27.58
C PHE A 40 -7.25 33.08 26.62
N LEU A 41 -6.67 34.20 27.07
CA LEU A 41 -6.49 35.41 26.30
C LEU A 41 -5.49 35.21 25.15
N GLU A 42 -4.33 34.60 25.45
CA GLU A 42 -3.30 34.22 24.47
C GLU A 42 -3.91 33.28 23.41
N ASN A 43 -4.66 32.26 23.83
CA ASN A 43 -5.32 31.33 22.90
C ASN A 43 -6.26 32.02 21.91
N LYS A 44 -6.91 33.11 22.33
CA LYS A 44 -7.82 33.90 21.51
C LYS A 44 -7.15 35.07 20.83
N LYS A 45 -5.82 35.05 20.72
CA LYS A 45 -5.02 36.11 20.09
C LYS A 45 -5.39 37.47 20.64
N TYR A 46 -5.56 37.53 21.96
CA TYR A 46 -5.88 38.73 22.71
C TYR A 46 -7.26 39.37 22.40
N ASN A 47 -8.19 38.59 21.81
CA ASN A 47 -9.57 39.04 21.58
C ASN A 47 -10.43 38.85 22.84
N ILE A 48 -10.84 39.97 23.44
CA ILE A 48 -11.60 40.01 24.71
C ILE A 48 -12.93 39.27 24.59
N ARG A 49 -13.75 39.54 23.56
CA ARG A 49 -15.08 38.95 23.40
C ARG A 49 -15.02 37.43 23.25
N GLU A 50 -14.08 36.94 22.45
CA GLU A 50 -13.88 35.51 22.28
C GLU A 50 -13.33 34.82 23.53
N THR A 51 -12.49 35.52 24.29
CA THR A 51 -11.91 35.05 25.56
C THR A 51 -13.00 34.89 26.61
N VAL A 52 -13.85 35.90 26.78
CA VAL A 52 -15.03 35.87 27.68
C VAL A 52 -15.97 34.72 27.30
N ALA A 53 -16.32 34.58 26.02
CA ALA A 53 -17.17 33.49 25.55
C ALA A 53 -16.53 32.09 25.75
N LYS A 54 -15.20 32.00 25.80
CA LYS A 54 -14.50 30.75 26.06
C LYS A 54 -14.43 30.42 27.56
N LEU A 55 -14.21 31.43 28.41
CA LEU A 55 -14.27 31.29 29.87
C LEU A 55 -15.68 30.90 30.34
N GLN A 56 -16.73 31.49 29.77
CA GLN A 56 -18.12 31.06 30.03
C GLN A 56 -18.36 29.60 29.65
N ARG A 57 -17.80 29.13 28.52
CA ARG A 57 -17.84 27.71 28.14
C ARG A 57 -17.05 26.81 29.09
N ARG A 58 -15.96 27.32 29.66
CA ARG A 58 -15.19 26.62 30.71
C ARG A 58 -16.03 26.49 31.98
N PHE A 59 -16.64 27.56 32.47
CA PHE A 59 -17.53 27.51 33.65
C PHE A 59 -18.73 26.58 33.43
N ALA A 60 -19.33 26.60 32.24
CA ALA A 60 -20.39 25.66 31.91
C ALA A 60 -19.93 24.19 31.92
N MET A 61 -18.69 23.91 31.52
CA MET A 61 -18.11 22.56 31.58
C MET A 61 -17.85 22.13 33.04
N GLU A 62 -17.41 23.04 33.90
CA GLU A 62 -17.20 22.76 35.33
C GLU A 62 -18.48 22.27 36.00
N VAL A 63 -19.61 22.93 35.73
CA VAL A 63 -20.90 22.58 36.32
C VAL A 63 -21.53 21.35 35.66
N ASN A 64 -21.59 21.32 34.32
CA ASN A 64 -22.36 20.31 33.60
C ASN A 64 -21.60 19.01 33.33
N GLU A 65 -20.27 19.04 33.34
CA GLU A 65 -19.43 17.87 33.11
C GLU A 65 -18.63 17.54 34.37
N LEU A 66 -17.64 18.36 34.74
CA LEU A 66 -16.66 18.05 35.78
C LEU A 66 -17.36 17.68 37.11
N ALA A 67 -18.19 18.56 37.67
CA ALA A 67 -18.82 18.28 38.95
C ALA A 67 -19.82 17.10 38.92
N THR A 68 -20.23 16.62 37.74
CA THR A 68 -21.16 15.49 37.61
C THR A 68 -20.48 14.12 37.53
N TYR A 69 -19.16 14.06 37.38
CA TYR A 69 -18.47 12.77 37.21
C TYR A 69 -18.64 11.86 38.45
N THR A 70 -18.82 10.58 38.17
CA THR A 70 -18.89 9.48 39.14
C THR A 70 -17.67 8.60 38.96
N LEU A 71 -16.88 8.43 40.03
CA LEU A 71 -15.72 7.54 40.06
C LEU A 71 -16.20 6.09 39.99
N THR A 72 -15.98 5.44 38.86
CA THR A 72 -16.22 3.99 38.68
C THR A 72 -15.01 3.18 39.14
N ASP A 73 -15.19 1.90 39.44
CA ASP A 73 -14.09 0.98 39.80
C ASP A 73 -12.93 1.00 38.79
N TYR A 74 -13.24 1.06 37.49
CA TYR A 74 -12.24 1.14 36.43
C TYR A 74 -11.41 2.44 36.49
N MET A 75 -12.06 3.58 36.74
CA MET A 75 -11.36 4.86 36.91
C MET A 75 -10.45 4.82 38.15
N GLN A 76 -10.91 4.23 39.25
CA GLN A 76 -10.12 4.07 40.48
C GLN A 76 -8.91 3.17 40.28
N GLU A 77 -9.05 2.08 39.52
CA GLU A 77 -7.95 1.21 39.13
C GLU A 77 -6.97 1.94 38.21
N SER A 78 -7.48 2.68 37.22
CA SER A 78 -6.66 3.48 36.30
C SER A 78 -5.89 4.61 36.98
N LEU A 79 -6.41 5.19 38.06
CA LEU A 79 -5.69 6.21 38.85
C LEU A 79 -4.53 5.58 39.66
N ARG A 80 -4.67 4.32 40.07
CA ARG A 80 -3.72 3.57 40.91
C ARG A 80 -2.70 2.74 40.11
N SER A 81 -2.82 2.67 38.79
CA SER A 81 -1.97 1.86 37.91
C SER A 81 -0.63 2.51 37.53
N GLY A 82 -0.36 3.72 38.03
CA GLY A 82 0.91 4.42 37.79
C GLY A 82 1.08 4.90 36.34
N ILE A 83 0.01 5.00 35.54
CA ILE A 83 0.03 5.54 34.18
C ILE A 83 0.37 7.03 34.19
N VAL A 84 -0.22 7.79 35.11
CA VAL A 84 -0.05 9.24 35.25
C VAL A 84 0.22 9.58 36.71
N GLN A 85 1.26 10.38 36.98
CA GLN A 85 1.72 10.71 38.32
C GLN A 85 2.26 12.15 38.40
N PHE A 86 2.02 12.84 39.51
CA PHE A 86 2.70 14.10 39.81
C PHE A 86 4.00 13.83 40.56
N VAL A 87 5.12 14.31 40.02
CA VAL A 87 6.48 13.97 40.52
C VAL A 87 7.22 15.15 41.14
N GLY A 88 6.66 16.36 41.08
CA GLY A 88 7.23 17.56 41.66
C GLY A 88 7.02 18.78 40.77
N GLU A 89 8.01 19.67 40.80
CA GLU A 89 8.00 20.94 40.08
C GLU A 89 9.26 21.11 39.26
N ASP A 90 9.15 21.79 38.14
CA ASP A 90 10.32 22.17 37.38
C ASP A 90 10.94 23.48 37.91
N LYS A 91 12.08 23.86 37.34
CA LYS A 91 12.83 25.07 37.74
C LYS A 91 12.05 26.38 37.54
N LEU A 92 10.92 26.34 36.83
CA LEU A 92 10.03 27.48 36.60
C LEU A 92 8.80 27.46 37.52
N GLY A 93 8.70 26.50 38.45
CA GLY A 93 7.58 26.36 39.38
C GLY A 93 6.29 25.87 38.70
N ARG A 94 6.41 25.13 37.58
CA ARG A 94 5.30 24.44 36.90
C ARG A 94 5.21 23.02 37.43
N THR A 95 3.99 22.52 37.65
CA THR A 95 3.76 21.15 38.14
C THR A 95 4.18 20.12 37.08
N VAL A 96 4.91 19.09 37.47
CA VAL A 96 5.40 18.04 36.56
C VAL A 96 4.52 16.81 36.61
N LEU A 97 3.92 16.46 35.47
CA LEU A 97 3.11 15.27 35.26
C LEU A 97 3.90 14.22 34.49
N TYR A 98 4.29 13.15 35.16
CA TYR A 98 4.97 12.01 34.56
C TYR A 98 3.96 11.00 34.01
N VAL A 99 4.15 10.58 32.76
CA VAL A 99 3.26 9.67 32.03
C VAL A 99 4.05 8.45 31.55
N MET A 100 3.61 7.25 31.94
CA MET A 100 4.19 5.98 31.56
C MET A 100 3.36 5.30 30.47
N ALA A 101 3.75 5.50 29.21
CA ALA A 101 2.98 5.03 28.06
C ALA A 101 2.89 3.49 27.96
N GLN A 102 3.89 2.76 28.48
CA GLN A 102 3.89 1.30 28.48
C GLN A 102 2.70 0.70 29.26
N ARG A 103 2.24 1.38 30.32
CA ARG A 103 1.15 0.91 31.19
C ARG A 103 -0.23 1.34 30.68
N ASP A 104 -0.28 2.25 29.71
CA ASP A 104 -1.53 2.72 29.13
C ASP A 104 -1.99 1.74 28.05
N HIS A 105 -3.09 1.03 28.31
CA HIS A 105 -3.72 0.11 27.37
C HIS A 105 -5.16 0.58 27.09
N PRO A 106 -5.33 1.65 26.30
CA PRO A 106 -6.64 2.25 26.07
C PRO A 106 -7.54 1.30 25.28
N VAL A 107 -8.74 1.04 25.79
CA VAL A 107 -9.78 0.25 25.11
C VAL A 107 -10.86 1.19 24.57
N SER A 108 -11.28 1.00 23.32
CA SER A 108 -12.22 1.90 22.64
C SER A 108 -13.57 2.05 23.36
N SER A 109 -14.04 0.99 24.05
CA SER A 109 -15.27 1.00 24.85
C SER A 109 -15.20 1.84 26.14
N ARG A 110 -13.98 2.16 26.60
CA ARG A 110 -13.70 2.85 27.88
C ARG A 110 -13.18 4.29 27.69
N ARG A 111 -13.16 4.80 26.45
CA ARG A 111 -12.65 6.15 26.11
C ARG A 111 -13.28 7.29 26.92
N GLU A 112 -14.58 7.19 27.22
CA GLU A 112 -15.28 8.21 28.01
C GLU A 112 -14.81 8.25 29.46
N GLU A 113 -14.53 7.09 30.07
CA GLU A 113 -13.99 6.99 31.43
C GLU A 113 -12.54 7.51 31.47
N ASN A 114 -11.71 7.13 30.49
CA ASN A 114 -10.32 7.63 30.37
C ASN A 114 -10.27 9.16 30.18
N LYS A 115 -11.20 9.71 29.41
CA LYS A 115 -11.34 11.17 29.22
C LYS A 115 -11.70 11.88 30.52
N ARG A 116 -12.58 11.30 31.34
CA ARG A 116 -12.94 11.84 32.66
C ARG A 116 -11.76 11.80 33.61
N THR A 117 -11.04 10.67 33.68
CA THR A 117 -9.82 10.53 34.48
C THR A 117 -8.78 11.57 34.09
N PHE A 118 -8.60 11.81 32.79
CA PHE A 118 -7.68 12.83 32.30
C PHE A 118 -8.06 14.26 32.70
N ASP A 119 -9.35 14.62 32.66
CA ASP A 119 -9.81 15.94 33.15
C ASP A 119 -9.57 16.11 34.65
N MET A 120 -9.75 15.05 35.44
CA MET A 120 -9.46 15.06 36.88
C MET A 120 -7.98 15.38 37.11
N MET A 121 -7.08 14.73 36.36
CA MET A 121 -5.63 14.98 36.44
C MET A 121 -5.27 16.40 36.03
N LEU A 122 -5.82 16.90 34.91
CA LEU A 122 -5.55 18.28 34.47
C LEU A 122 -6.07 19.31 35.47
N SER A 123 -7.26 19.11 36.03
CA SER A 123 -7.83 20.03 37.03
C SER A 123 -6.94 20.09 38.27
N TYR A 124 -6.53 18.94 38.79
CA TYR A 124 -5.63 18.88 39.95
C TYR A 124 -4.24 19.47 39.64
N GLY A 125 -3.66 19.14 38.49
CA GLY A 125 -2.31 19.58 38.11
C GLY A 125 -2.19 21.08 37.83
N THR A 126 -3.30 21.73 37.48
CA THR A 126 -3.37 23.16 37.16
C THR A 126 -4.01 23.97 38.29
N ARG A 127 -4.18 23.38 39.49
CA ARG A 127 -4.77 24.03 40.66
C ARG A 127 -4.00 25.27 41.12
N LEU A 128 -4.67 26.19 41.79
CA LEU A 128 -3.99 27.26 42.53
C LEU A 128 -3.22 26.67 43.71
N ARG A 129 -1.97 27.09 43.87
CA ARG A 129 -1.09 26.62 44.94
C ARG A 129 -0.58 27.80 45.76
N ALA A 130 -0.18 27.57 47.00
CA ALA A 130 0.24 28.64 47.90
C ALA A 130 1.55 29.31 47.42
N ASP A 131 2.46 28.49 46.93
CA ASP A 131 3.80 28.78 46.42
C ASP A 131 3.81 29.34 44.98
N SER A 132 2.97 28.82 44.09
CA SER A 132 2.91 29.23 42.68
C SER A 132 1.49 29.51 42.23
N LYS A 133 1.27 30.69 41.63
CA LYS A 133 -0.02 31.09 41.04
C LYS A 133 -0.08 30.90 39.52
N ARG A 134 0.94 30.26 38.92
CA ARG A 134 1.04 30.09 37.46
C ARG A 134 -0.09 29.27 36.86
N CYS A 135 -0.65 28.30 37.60
CA CYS A 135 -1.67 27.36 37.12
C CYS A 135 -1.26 26.59 35.84
N GLN A 136 0.04 26.40 35.64
CA GLN A 136 0.63 25.73 34.49
C GLN A 136 1.30 24.42 34.90
N MET A 137 1.29 23.46 33.98
CA MET A 137 1.93 22.16 34.15
C MET A 137 2.77 21.77 32.93
N VAL A 138 3.67 20.83 33.15
CA VAL A 138 4.53 20.21 32.14
C VAL A 138 4.29 18.71 32.15
N MET A 139 4.25 18.09 30.97
CA MET A 139 4.12 16.64 30.83
C MET A 139 5.45 16.01 30.45
N LEU A 140 5.90 15.03 31.24
CA LEU A 140 7.05 14.17 30.95
C LEU A 140 6.52 12.81 30.50
N ILE A 141 6.54 12.53 29.20
CA ILE A 141 5.96 11.31 28.62
C ILE A 141 7.11 10.35 28.29
N ASN A 142 7.21 9.25 29.03
CA ASN A 142 8.18 8.20 28.76
C ASN A 142 7.54 7.10 27.91
N GLN A 143 8.09 6.91 26.70
CA GLN A 143 7.64 5.97 25.66
C GLN A 143 8.47 4.67 25.63
N GLU A 144 9.29 4.43 26.65
CA GLU A 144 10.09 3.23 26.78
C GLU A 144 9.20 1.97 26.69
N LYS A 145 9.52 1.08 25.75
CA LYS A 145 8.81 -0.18 25.50
C LYS A 145 7.31 -0.05 25.12
N ALA A 146 6.83 1.14 24.76
CA ALA A 146 5.45 1.32 24.29
C ALA A 146 5.26 0.72 22.88
N SER A 147 4.16 -0.03 22.69
CA SER A 147 3.80 -0.66 21.40
C SER A 147 2.78 0.17 20.63
N LEU A 148 3.01 0.32 19.32
CA LEU A 148 2.12 1.01 18.38
C LEU A 148 0.71 0.39 18.29
N TRP A 149 0.57 -0.90 18.62
CA TRP A 149 -0.67 -1.64 18.42
C TRP A 149 -1.54 -1.75 19.68
N SER A 150 -0.93 -1.68 20.86
CA SER A 150 -1.60 -1.94 22.14
C SER A 150 -1.61 -0.77 23.11
N ASN A 151 -0.76 0.24 22.90
CA ASN A 151 -0.63 1.38 23.81
C ASN A 151 -1.07 2.72 23.18
N VAL A 152 -1.41 2.72 21.88
CA VAL A 152 -1.71 3.96 21.15
C VAL A 152 -3.13 3.91 20.57
N ASP A 153 -4.05 4.66 21.18
CA ASP A 153 -5.36 4.97 20.58
C ASP A 153 -5.34 6.36 19.95
N MET A 154 -5.19 6.38 18.63
CA MET A 154 -5.07 7.62 17.85
C MET A 154 -6.30 8.52 17.91
N THR A 155 -7.49 7.94 18.12
CA THR A 155 -8.74 8.72 18.17
C THR A 155 -8.85 9.39 19.53
N PHE A 156 -8.50 8.66 20.59
CA PHE A 156 -8.45 9.18 21.94
C PHE A 156 -7.42 10.31 22.09
N GLN A 157 -6.21 10.17 21.55
CA GLN A 157 -5.18 11.22 21.62
C GLN A 157 -5.58 12.53 20.92
N ALA A 158 -6.27 12.43 19.78
CA ALA A 158 -6.83 13.60 19.09
C ALA A 158 -7.95 14.27 19.91
N ASP A 159 -8.83 13.47 20.51
CA ASP A 159 -9.90 13.96 21.39
C ASP A 159 -9.34 14.66 22.63
N ILE A 160 -8.28 14.11 23.25
CA ILE A 160 -7.58 14.72 24.39
C ILE A 160 -6.95 16.05 24.00
N ALA A 161 -6.25 16.13 22.87
CA ALA A 161 -5.65 17.38 22.38
C ALA A 161 -6.72 18.45 22.10
N LEU A 162 -7.85 18.07 21.49
CA LEU A 162 -8.99 18.97 21.30
C LEU A 162 -9.59 19.41 22.65
N ARG A 163 -9.64 18.52 23.64
CA ARG A 163 -10.15 18.81 24.99
C ARG A 163 -9.27 19.81 25.73
N ILE A 164 -7.94 19.66 25.68
CA ILE A 164 -6.96 20.64 26.19
C ILE A 164 -7.18 21.99 25.50
N ALA A 165 -7.18 22.00 24.16
CA ALA A 165 -7.34 23.23 23.39
C ALA A 165 -8.67 23.94 23.68
N LYS A 166 -9.74 23.18 23.98
CA LYS A 166 -11.08 23.73 24.24
C LYS A 166 -11.26 24.25 25.66
N PHE A 167 -10.81 23.52 26.68
CA PHE A 167 -11.14 23.79 28.07
C PHE A 167 -9.95 24.10 28.99
N PHE A 168 -8.73 23.77 28.59
CA PHE A 168 -7.51 24.02 29.36
C PHE A 168 -6.42 24.75 28.54
N PRO A 169 -6.76 25.82 27.79
CA PRO A 169 -5.78 26.53 26.98
C PRO A 169 -4.70 27.18 27.87
N GLY A 170 -3.44 27.01 27.49
CA GLY A 170 -2.29 27.56 28.24
C GLY A 170 -1.98 26.85 29.55
N ALA A 171 -2.76 25.83 29.93
CA ALA A 171 -2.58 25.09 31.17
C ALA A 171 -1.46 24.04 31.07
N VAL A 172 -1.31 23.39 29.90
CA VAL A 172 -0.14 22.55 29.59
C VAL A 172 0.85 23.40 28.80
N ASP A 173 1.97 23.75 29.43
CA ASP A 173 2.92 24.68 28.85
C ASP A 173 3.93 23.98 27.93
N LYS A 174 4.40 22.77 28.30
CA LYS A 174 5.28 21.91 27.50
C LYS A 174 4.97 20.42 27.71
N MET A 175 5.19 19.62 26.67
CA MET A 175 5.11 18.15 26.68
C MET A 175 6.43 17.57 26.16
N TYR A 176 7.23 16.97 27.03
CA TYR A 176 8.50 16.34 26.66
C TYR A 176 8.29 14.84 26.42
N ILE A 177 8.49 14.37 25.20
CA ILE A 177 8.38 12.96 24.82
C ILE A 177 9.78 12.35 24.81
N CYS A 178 10.02 11.39 25.70
CA CYS A 178 11.32 10.76 25.94
C CYS A 178 11.29 9.26 25.55
N LYS A 179 12.47 8.71 25.20
CA LYS A 179 12.66 7.28 24.85
C LYS A 179 11.70 6.77 23.77
N MET A 180 11.34 7.63 22.82
CA MET A 180 10.45 7.26 21.71
C MET A 180 11.23 6.50 20.63
N ASN A 181 10.81 5.27 20.32
CA ASN A 181 11.47 4.47 19.29
C ASN A 181 11.33 5.10 17.88
N ARG A 182 12.27 4.77 16.97
CA ARG A 182 12.34 5.39 15.62
C ARG A 182 11.06 5.20 14.80
N THR A 183 10.38 4.06 14.94
CA THR A 183 9.15 3.73 14.23
C THR A 183 7.96 4.56 14.72
N LEU A 184 7.81 4.69 16.05
CA LEU A 184 6.79 5.50 16.71
C LEU A 184 7.03 6.99 16.43
N ALA A 185 8.29 7.44 16.40
CA ALA A 185 8.64 8.80 16.00
C ALA A 185 8.22 9.13 14.56
N ALA A 186 8.40 8.20 13.62
CA ALA A 186 8.01 8.38 12.22
C ALA A 186 6.49 8.45 12.03
N VAL A 187 5.72 7.74 12.86
CA VAL A 187 4.25 7.73 12.81
C VAL A 187 3.65 8.89 13.60
N ALA A 188 4.20 9.25 14.75
CA ALA A 188 3.65 10.26 15.65
C ALA A 188 3.87 11.70 15.15
N LYS A 189 4.99 12.00 14.49
CA LYS A 189 5.30 13.35 13.98
C LYS A 189 4.28 13.90 12.98
N PRO A 190 3.84 13.14 11.94
CA PRO A 190 2.74 13.55 11.05
C PRO A 190 1.39 13.75 11.75
N ILE A 191 1.23 13.22 12.96
CA ILE A 191 -0.02 13.27 13.72
C ILE A 191 0.01 14.45 14.69
N PHE A 192 1.12 14.68 15.38
CA PHE A 192 1.33 15.88 16.18
C PHE A 192 1.15 17.15 15.35
N SER A 193 1.56 17.15 14.07
CA SER A 193 1.34 18.28 13.17
C SER A 193 -0.11 18.49 12.71
N ARG A 194 -1.01 17.55 12.99
CA ARG A 194 -2.47 17.65 12.78
C ARG A 194 -3.22 18.06 14.04
N LEU A 195 -2.57 18.06 15.21
CA LEU A 195 -3.16 18.56 16.44
C LEU A 195 -3.35 20.09 16.35
N PRO A 196 -4.26 20.67 17.16
CA PRO A 196 -4.36 22.13 17.26
C PRO A 196 -3.00 22.75 17.60
N ALA A 197 -2.65 23.87 16.97
CA ALA A 197 -1.35 24.56 17.15
C ALA A 197 -0.97 24.78 18.62
N ILE A 198 -1.98 25.10 19.45
CA ILE A 198 -1.80 25.29 20.90
C ILE A 198 -1.31 24.04 21.65
N VAL A 199 -1.45 22.85 21.07
CA VAL A 199 -0.92 21.60 21.63
C VAL A 199 0.33 21.16 20.86
N SER A 200 0.32 21.23 19.52
CA SER A 200 1.46 20.77 18.70
C SER A 200 2.74 21.56 18.99
N ASP A 201 2.64 22.88 19.16
CA ASP A 201 3.80 23.78 19.36
C ASP A 201 4.40 23.64 20.77
N ARG A 202 3.72 22.90 21.65
CA ARG A 202 4.16 22.62 23.02
C ARG A 202 4.85 21.26 23.15
N ILE A 203 4.85 20.43 22.11
CA ILE A 203 5.50 19.11 22.11
C ILE A 203 6.99 19.24 21.78
N ILE A 204 7.84 18.70 22.64
CA ILE A 204 9.29 18.62 22.47
C ILE A 204 9.67 17.14 22.52
N ILE A 205 10.34 16.65 21.48
CA ILE A 205 10.83 15.26 21.44
C ILE A 205 12.28 15.27 21.89
N ILE A 206 12.58 14.51 22.95
CA ILE A 206 13.93 14.31 23.47
C ILE A 206 14.46 12.99 22.93
N SER A 207 15.52 13.07 22.14
CA SER A 207 16.22 11.89 21.60
C SER A 207 17.03 11.17 22.68
N ASP A 208 17.36 9.90 22.44
CA ASP A 208 18.15 9.10 23.39
C ASP A 208 19.55 9.68 23.63
N SER A 209 20.15 10.35 22.63
CA SER A 209 21.43 11.04 22.78
C SER A 209 21.31 12.29 23.65
N GLU A 210 20.25 13.09 23.47
CA GLU A 210 19.98 14.26 24.32
C GLU A 210 19.65 13.87 25.76
N LEU A 211 18.95 12.75 25.95
CA LEU A 211 18.65 12.22 27.27
C LEU A 211 19.95 11.82 28.00
N LYS A 212 20.85 11.09 27.33
CA LYS A 212 22.16 10.70 27.89
C LYS A 212 23.08 11.90 28.14
N ALA A 213 22.95 12.95 27.34
CA ALA A 213 23.67 14.22 27.54
C ALA A 213 23.11 15.06 28.71
N GLY A 214 22.04 14.62 29.38
CA GLY A 214 21.47 15.31 30.53
C GLY A 214 20.59 16.52 30.17
N LYS A 215 20.09 16.63 28.94
CA LYS A 215 19.30 17.79 28.47
C LYS A 215 18.07 18.09 29.33
N LEU A 216 17.45 17.08 29.96
CA LEU A 216 16.33 17.28 30.87
C LEU A 216 16.73 17.98 32.19
N LEU A 217 17.98 17.83 32.65
CA LEU A 217 18.48 18.49 33.87
C LEU A 217 18.64 20.01 33.70
N GLU A 218 18.58 20.52 32.47
CA GLU A 218 18.48 21.96 32.22
C GLU A 218 17.12 22.53 32.70
N TYR A 219 16.05 21.74 32.60
CA TYR A 219 14.68 22.16 32.88
C TYR A 219 14.17 21.67 34.24
N PHE A 220 14.63 20.51 34.70
CA PHE A 220 14.20 19.85 35.93
C PHE A 220 15.36 19.70 36.92
N ASP A 221 15.06 19.76 38.21
CA ASP A 221 16.04 19.39 39.24
C ASP A 221 16.22 17.87 39.29
N GLU A 222 17.43 17.43 39.64
CA GLU A 222 17.78 16.01 39.69
C GLU A 222 16.87 15.22 40.65
N SER A 223 16.44 15.85 41.75
CA SER A 223 15.55 15.27 42.76
C SER A 223 14.09 15.14 42.32
N VAL A 224 13.69 15.77 41.21
CA VAL A 224 12.32 15.72 40.66
C VAL A 224 12.26 14.74 39.49
N LEU A 225 13.33 14.66 38.70
CA LEU A 225 13.38 13.81 37.51
C LEU A 225 13.44 12.31 37.88
N PRO A 226 12.57 11.46 37.30
CA PRO A 226 12.59 10.03 37.60
C PRO A 226 13.93 9.37 37.24
N VAL A 227 14.33 8.34 37.99
CA VAL A 227 15.56 7.56 37.72
C VAL A 227 15.61 7.05 36.27
N ALA A 228 14.47 6.62 35.74
CA ALA A 228 14.36 6.14 34.36
C ALA A 228 14.70 7.19 33.29
N LEU A 229 14.65 8.49 33.62
CA LEU A 229 14.96 9.62 32.75
C LEU A 229 16.27 10.33 33.12
N GLY A 230 17.07 9.77 34.03
CA GLY A 230 18.39 10.29 34.40
C GLY A 230 18.44 11.20 35.62
N GLY A 231 17.44 11.17 36.51
CA GLY A 231 17.47 11.83 37.81
C GLY A 231 17.62 10.87 38.99
N SER A 232 17.30 11.34 40.20
CA SER A 232 17.39 10.59 41.46
C SER A 232 16.03 10.28 42.11
N ASN A 233 14.92 10.69 41.50
CA ASN A 233 13.57 10.48 42.04
C ASN A 233 13.07 9.04 41.77
N ASP A 234 13.04 8.19 42.81
CA ASP A 234 12.47 6.84 42.73
C ASP A 234 10.96 6.85 42.99
N CYS A 235 10.20 7.45 42.07
CA CYS A 235 8.75 7.62 42.21
C CYS A 235 7.93 6.46 41.60
N ASP A 236 8.58 5.41 41.07
CA ASP A 236 7.91 4.41 40.24
C ASP A 236 7.58 3.09 40.96
N HIS A 237 6.96 3.21 42.14
CA HIS A 237 6.53 2.07 42.95
C HIS A 237 5.04 2.15 43.37
N PRO A 238 4.36 1.00 43.60
CA PRO A 238 2.90 0.97 43.83
C PRO A 238 2.38 1.83 44.99
N GLN A 239 3.18 2.01 46.05
CA GLN A 239 2.80 2.86 47.19
C GLN A 239 2.63 4.33 46.76
N HIS A 240 3.55 4.85 45.94
CA HIS A 240 3.47 6.22 45.43
C HIS A 240 2.23 6.42 44.53
N TRP A 241 1.87 5.41 43.73
CA TRP A 241 0.71 5.47 42.84
C TRP A 241 -0.60 5.51 43.64
N ALA A 242 -0.68 4.73 44.72
CA ALA A 242 -1.84 4.70 45.60
C ALA A 242 -2.02 6.01 46.36
N GLU A 243 -0.94 6.59 46.89
CA GLU A 243 -0.95 7.90 47.55
C GLU A 243 -1.36 9.01 46.58
N HIS A 244 -0.79 9.01 45.36
CA HIS A 244 -1.16 9.93 44.29
C HIS A 244 -2.65 9.84 43.93
N ALA A 245 -3.17 8.62 43.75
CA ALA A 245 -4.59 8.40 43.45
C ALA A 245 -5.49 8.95 44.56
N ALA A 246 -5.14 8.70 45.84
CA ALA A 246 -5.90 9.20 46.97
C ALA A 246 -5.94 10.74 47.03
N LEU A 247 -4.85 11.41 46.68
CA LEU A 247 -4.79 12.88 46.60
C LEU A 247 -5.73 13.44 45.52
N VAL A 248 -5.70 12.86 44.32
CA VAL A 248 -6.55 13.30 43.20
C VAL A 248 -8.03 13.02 43.50
N GLU A 249 -8.35 11.85 44.05
CA GLU A 249 -9.72 11.50 44.48
C GLU A 249 -10.24 12.45 45.56
N GLY A 250 -9.42 12.72 46.58
CA GLY A 250 -9.77 13.63 47.67
C GLY A 250 -9.97 15.07 47.22
N TYR A 251 -9.15 15.58 46.31
CA TYR A 251 -9.33 16.89 45.69
C TYR A 251 -10.65 16.94 44.90
N TYR A 252 -10.93 15.91 44.12
CA TYR A 252 -12.10 15.91 43.25
C TYR A 252 -13.42 15.79 44.02
N ALA A 253 -13.44 15.01 45.11
CA ALA A 253 -14.59 14.92 45.99
C ALA A 253 -14.98 16.29 46.56
N GLN A 254 -13.99 17.07 47.00
CA GLN A 254 -14.22 18.42 47.52
C GLN A 254 -14.61 19.42 46.41
N LEU A 255 -14.00 19.32 45.23
CA LEU A 255 -14.36 20.13 44.06
C LEU A 255 -15.84 19.94 43.71
N LYS A 256 -16.30 18.68 43.66
CA LYS A 256 -17.69 18.35 43.33
C LYS A 256 -18.68 18.98 44.30
N GLU A 257 -18.40 18.90 45.60
CA GLU A 257 -19.22 19.50 46.64
C GLU A 257 -19.26 21.03 46.51
N ALA A 258 -18.11 21.66 46.27
CA ALA A 258 -18.01 23.11 46.14
C ALA A 258 -18.73 23.68 44.90
N VAL A 259 -18.63 22.99 43.76
CA VAL A 259 -19.24 23.45 42.50
C VAL A 259 -20.76 23.19 42.48
N LEU A 260 -21.22 22.01 42.90
CA LEU A 260 -22.66 21.68 42.92
C LEU A 260 -23.41 22.25 44.13
N GLY A 261 -22.80 22.18 45.32
CA GLY A 261 -23.43 22.60 46.57
C GLY A 261 -23.17 24.07 46.93
N GLY A 262 -22.00 24.60 46.56
CA GLY A 262 -21.58 25.97 46.88
C GLY A 262 -21.74 27.00 45.75
N GLY A 263 -22.03 26.56 44.52
CA GLY A 263 -22.20 27.46 43.36
C GLY A 263 -20.93 28.22 42.94
N LEU A 264 -19.77 27.79 43.41
CA LEU A 264 -18.47 28.41 43.12
C LEU A 264 -17.86 27.84 41.83
N SER A 265 -17.07 28.66 41.12
CA SER A 265 -16.17 28.12 40.08
C SER A 265 -15.01 27.39 40.72
N VAL A 266 -14.35 26.49 39.96
CA VAL A 266 -13.24 25.69 40.50
C VAL A 266 -12.13 26.58 41.07
N LYS A 267 -11.77 27.66 40.37
CA LYS A 267 -10.72 28.60 40.81
C LYS A 267 -11.11 29.44 42.02
N ALA A 268 -12.38 29.85 42.13
CA ALA A 268 -12.88 30.54 43.31
C ALA A 268 -12.82 29.63 44.55
N TRP A 269 -13.22 28.36 44.42
CA TRP A 269 -13.11 27.39 45.51
C TRP A 269 -11.64 27.14 45.92
N GLU A 270 -10.74 26.92 44.97
CA GLU A 270 -9.32 26.72 45.28
C GLU A 270 -8.71 27.90 46.06
N LEU A 271 -9.09 29.13 45.72
CA LEU A 271 -8.65 30.33 46.44
C LEU A 271 -9.14 30.33 47.89
N THR A 272 -10.42 30.01 48.13
CA THR A 272 -10.96 29.92 49.51
C THR A 272 -10.24 28.87 50.35
N CYS A 273 -9.83 27.75 49.75
CA CYS A 273 -9.03 26.71 50.43
C CYS A 273 -7.64 27.21 50.83
N LEU A 274 -7.01 28.07 50.00
CA LEU A 274 -5.71 28.68 50.32
C LEU A 274 -5.82 29.76 51.40
N GLU A 275 -6.88 30.55 51.39
CA GLU A 275 -7.15 31.58 52.40
C GLU A 275 -7.42 30.94 53.77
N ARG A 276 -8.16 29.82 53.81
CA ARG A 276 -8.44 29.07 55.04
C ARG A 276 -7.19 28.46 55.68
N ARG A 277 -6.17 28.14 54.87
CA ARG A 277 -4.85 27.65 55.33
C ARG A 277 -3.91 28.74 55.83
N ARG A 278 -4.18 30.03 55.56
CA ARG A 278 -3.36 31.18 56.02
C ARG A 278 -3.70 31.68 57.43
N ALA A 279 -4.69 31.10 58.12
CA ALA A 279 -4.89 31.38 59.54
C ALA A 279 -3.71 30.80 60.36
N PRO A 280 -3.00 31.61 61.17
CA PRO A 280 -1.66 31.27 61.65
C PRO A 280 -1.68 30.26 62.80
N SER A 281 -0.97 29.14 62.62
CA SER A 281 -0.39 28.37 63.72
C SER A 281 1.06 28.80 63.91
N ILE A 282 1.35 29.25 65.13
CA ILE A 282 2.57 29.90 65.63
C ILE A 282 3.75 28.91 65.78
N MET A 283 4.99 29.41 65.57
CA MET A 283 6.32 28.87 65.96
C MET A 283 6.85 27.66 65.17
N HIS A 284 8.14 27.54 64.78
CA HIS A 284 9.39 28.12 65.28
C HIS A 284 10.44 28.24 64.14
N SER A 285 11.31 29.25 64.25
CA SER A 285 12.45 29.59 63.39
C SER A 285 13.72 28.81 63.77
N THR A 286 14.61 28.57 62.77
CA THR A 286 16.09 28.77 62.77
C THR A 286 16.62 28.35 61.38
N ALA A 287 17.25 29.15 60.50
CA ALA A 287 18.45 30.02 60.56
C ALA A 287 19.75 29.34 60.04
N SER A 288 20.55 30.13 59.29
CA SER A 288 21.94 29.92 58.81
C SER A 288 22.10 29.09 57.51
N ASP A 289 22.96 29.35 56.51
CA ASP A 289 24.07 30.30 56.23
C ASP A 289 24.29 30.30 54.69
N LEU A 290 24.51 31.42 53.98
CA LEU A 290 25.76 32.14 53.67
C LEU A 290 26.87 31.39 52.85
N CYS A 291 27.06 31.86 51.60
CA CYS A 291 28.32 32.16 50.89
C CYS A 291 29.13 31.13 50.04
N LYS A 292 29.54 31.64 48.84
CA LYS A 292 30.71 31.33 47.94
C LYS A 292 30.60 30.14 46.97
N ALA A 293 30.69 30.32 45.64
CA ALA A 293 31.78 30.79 44.73
C ALA A 293 32.76 29.67 44.32
N ASP A 294 32.92 29.54 42.99
CA ASP A 294 33.60 28.53 42.16
C ASP A 294 34.97 27.97 42.63
N SER A 295 35.26 26.69 42.33
CA SER A 295 36.15 26.27 41.21
C SER A 295 36.45 24.76 41.19
N LEU A 296 36.73 24.25 39.98
CA LEU A 296 37.03 22.87 39.59
C LEU A 296 38.31 22.27 40.20
N VAL A 297 38.31 20.95 40.48
CA VAL A 297 39.42 20.01 40.20
C VAL A 297 38.87 18.61 39.88
N THR A 298 39.40 18.00 38.82
CA THR A 298 39.16 16.64 38.30
C THR A 298 40.03 15.56 38.95
N CYS A 299 39.53 14.33 39.06
CA CYS A 299 40.35 13.11 39.13
C CYS A 299 39.68 11.99 38.30
N TYR A 300 40.16 11.75 37.07
CA TYR A 300 39.96 10.47 36.39
C TYR A 300 41.32 9.76 36.33
N SER A 301 41.53 8.91 37.33
CA SER A 301 42.60 7.91 37.40
C SER A 301 41.99 6.74 38.19
N GLY A 302 41.52 5.72 37.49
CA GLY A 302 40.94 4.55 38.14
C GLY A 302 40.28 3.57 37.18
N MET A 303 41.10 2.72 36.58
CA MET A 303 40.79 1.37 36.09
C MET A 303 39.94 1.19 34.82
N ALA A 304 40.66 0.81 33.77
CA ALA A 304 40.20 -0.11 32.74
C ALA A 304 40.28 -1.58 33.23
N GLU A 305 39.74 -2.49 32.40
CA GLU A 305 39.62 -3.98 32.51
C GLU A 305 38.22 -4.40 32.97
N GLU A 306 37.40 -5.18 32.25
CA GLU A 306 37.59 -6.29 31.30
C GLU A 306 36.28 -6.42 30.47
N TYR A 307 36.35 -6.62 29.14
CA TYR A 307 35.56 -7.61 28.38
C TYR A 307 35.77 -7.41 26.86
N TYR A 308 36.65 -8.21 26.25
CA TYR A 308 36.62 -8.52 24.82
C TYR A 308 37.05 -9.96 24.62
N ASP A 309 36.10 -10.76 24.15
CA ASP A 309 36.23 -11.98 23.33
C ASP A 309 34.76 -12.43 23.09
N ASP A 310 34.28 -12.88 21.95
CA ASP A 310 34.86 -13.47 20.75
C ASP A 310 33.70 -13.54 19.74
N VAL A 311 33.82 -13.00 18.51
CA VAL A 311 32.99 -13.43 17.37
C VAL A 311 33.78 -13.25 16.08
N THR A 312 34.20 -14.37 15.53
CA THR A 312 34.79 -14.53 14.20
C THR A 312 33.72 -14.62 13.11
N GLY A 313 33.96 -13.95 11.97
CA GLY A 313 33.49 -14.37 10.65
C GLY A 313 32.30 -13.61 10.03
N THR A 314 32.57 -12.66 9.11
CA THR A 314 32.25 -12.77 7.66
C THR A 314 32.54 -11.46 6.90
N ASP A 315 32.94 -11.62 5.64
CA ASP A 315 33.81 -10.76 4.80
C ASP A 315 33.38 -9.34 4.43
N LEU A 316 32.27 -8.79 4.94
CA LEU A 316 31.91 -7.37 4.73
C LEU A 316 32.64 -6.42 5.69
N GLY A 317 33.30 -6.99 6.70
CA GLY A 317 34.13 -6.25 7.65
C GLY A 317 35.48 -5.84 7.07
N SER A 318 35.98 -6.48 6.00
CA SER A 318 37.38 -6.28 5.61
C SER A 318 37.66 -4.90 5.02
N GLU A 319 36.74 -4.28 4.28
CA GLU A 319 36.92 -2.93 3.72
C GLU A 319 36.76 -1.83 4.78
N LEU A 320 35.79 -1.99 5.68
CA LEU A 320 35.54 -1.07 6.80
C LEU A 320 36.63 -1.19 7.88
N LEU A 321 37.16 -2.41 8.08
CA LEU A 321 38.36 -2.66 8.89
C LEU A 321 39.61 -2.12 8.22
N ARG A 322 39.70 -2.10 6.87
CA ARG A 322 40.85 -1.53 6.16
C ARG A 322 40.88 -0.01 6.21
N GLU A 323 39.74 0.66 6.07
CA GLU A 323 39.63 2.11 6.32
C GLU A 323 39.86 2.45 7.80
N ALA A 324 39.33 1.64 8.72
CA ALA A 324 39.61 1.80 10.15
C ALA A 324 41.10 1.53 10.47
N ASP A 325 41.75 0.59 9.79
CA ASP A 325 43.19 0.31 9.92
C ASP A 325 44.05 1.40 9.28
N GLU A 326 43.61 2.06 8.21
CA GLU A 326 44.30 3.22 7.64
C GLU A 326 44.33 4.39 8.61
N TRP A 327 43.19 4.72 9.24
CA TRP A 327 43.15 5.73 10.30
C TRP A 327 43.91 5.29 11.55
N LYS A 328 43.82 4.02 11.96
CA LYS A 328 44.56 3.48 13.09
C LYS A 328 46.08 3.49 12.85
N ASN A 329 46.51 3.25 11.61
CA ASN A 329 47.92 3.34 11.19
C ASN A 329 48.39 4.79 11.05
N ALA A 330 47.55 5.70 10.58
CA ALA A 330 47.84 7.14 10.57
C ALA A 330 47.93 7.70 12.00
N MET A 331 47.05 7.26 12.90
CA MET A 331 46.98 7.69 14.30
C MET A 331 48.05 7.04 15.20
N ARG A 332 48.65 5.92 14.77
CA ARG A 332 49.79 5.26 15.46
C ARG A 332 51.06 6.10 15.48
N CYS A 333 51.23 7.00 14.50
CA CYS A 333 52.39 7.90 14.43
C CYS A 333 52.27 9.10 15.39
N PHE A 334 51.12 9.29 16.03
CA PHE A 334 50.88 10.38 16.96
C PHE A 334 50.92 9.90 18.42
N PRO A 335 51.36 10.75 19.38
CA PRO A 335 51.24 10.47 20.79
C PRO A 335 49.79 10.12 21.16
N ARG A 336 49.59 9.18 22.09
CA ARG A 336 48.27 8.63 22.46
C ARG A 336 47.22 9.71 22.81
N SER A 337 47.65 10.83 23.39
CA SER A 337 46.78 11.97 23.69
C SER A 337 46.29 12.69 22.44
N LEU A 338 47.14 12.83 21.43
CA LEU A 338 46.81 13.50 20.17
C LEU A 338 45.92 12.62 19.28
N SER A 339 46.15 11.30 19.26
CA SER A 339 45.30 10.37 18.51
C SER A 339 43.90 10.24 19.11
N LEU A 340 43.78 10.24 20.45
CA LEU A 340 42.49 10.32 21.12
C LEU A 340 41.76 11.64 20.81
N PHE A 341 42.48 12.76 20.83
CA PHE A 341 41.92 14.06 20.46
C PHE A 341 41.40 14.08 19.02
N PHE A 342 42.17 13.58 18.04
CA PHE A 342 41.71 13.53 16.65
C PHE A 342 40.53 12.57 16.44
N MET A 343 40.48 11.45 17.14
CA MET A 343 39.34 10.52 17.08
C MET A 343 38.08 11.13 17.72
N GLU A 344 38.21 11.85 18.83
CA GLU A 344 37.11 12.60 19.43
C GLU A 344 36.62 13.73 18.52
N GLU A 345 37.53 14.46 17.87
CA GLU A 345 37.16 15.50 16.90
C GLU A 345 36.52 14.91 15.64
N LEU A 346 36.99 13.76 15.14
CA LEU A 346 36.37 13.07 14.01
C LEU A 346 34.95 12.58 14.38
N GLN A 347 34.75 12.11 15.60
CA GLN A 347 33.44 11.71 16.13
C GLN A 347 32.52 12.91 16.30
N ARG A 348 33.02 14.04 16.83
CA ARG A 348 32.27 15.30 16.94
C ARG A 348 31.88 15.84 15.56
N TRP A 349 32.80 15.84 14.61
CA TRP A 349 32.55 16.25 13.24
C TRP A 349 31.49 15.37 12.58
N ARG A 350 31.55 14.04 12.78
CA ARG A 350 30.53 13.12 12.27
C ARG A 350 29.15 13.37 12.88
N ILE A 351 29.08 13.63 14.19
CA ILE A 351 27.83 13.98 14.88
C ILE A 351 27.28 15.31 14.37
N ALA A 352 28.15 16.30 14.12
CA ALA A 352 27.76 17.59 13.58
C ALA A 352 27.20 17.47 12.15
N VAL A 353 27.88 16.73 11.27
CA VAL A 353 27.41 16.44 9.90
C VAL A 353 26.09 15.66 9.93
N ASP A 354 25.95 14.62 10.77
CA ASP A 354 24.68 13.89 10.91
C ASP A 354 23.54 14.81 11.39
N SER A 355 23.83 15.78 12.27
CA SER A 355 22.85 16.74 12.76
C SER A 355 22.42 17.76 11.69
N GLU A 356 23.35 18.22 10.85
CA GLU A 356 23.08 19.08 9.70
C GLU A 356 22.29 18.33 8.62
N GLU A 357 22.65 17.08 8.31
CA GLU A 357 21.88 16.24 7.38
C GLU A 357 20.44 16.03 7.88
N ILE A 358 20.25 15.82 9.19
CA ILE A 358 18.92 15.65 9.80
C ILE A 358 18.11 16.94 9.70
N ALA A 359 18.72 18.10 9.98
CA ALA A 359 18.07 19.41 9.87
C ALA A 359 17.66 19.72 8.42
N ALA A 360 18.52 19.43 7.44
CA ALA A 360 18.23 19.56 6.02
C ALA A 360 17.04 18.68 5.60
N ARG A 361 16.98 17.41 6.08
CA ARG A 361 15.85 16.50 5.83
C ARG A 361 14.52 17.04 6.38
N TYR A 362 14.53 17.65 7.56
CA TYR A 362 13.31 18.26 8.13
C TYR A 362 12.86 19.50 7.36
N LYS A 363 13.81 20.33 6.90
CA LYS A 363 13.50 21.53 6.10
C LYS A 363 12.79 21.17 4.78
N ILE A 364 13.24 20.13 4.09
CA ILE A 364 12.59 19.61 2.87
C ILE A 364 11.17 19.11 3.17
N LEU A 365 11.01 18.40 4.29
CA LEU A 365 9.70 17.89 4.70
C LEU A 365 8.72 19.03 5.04
N ASP A 366 9.19 20.07 5.73
CA ASP A 366 8.39 21.25 6.06
C ASP A 366 8.03 22.07 4.82
N GLU A 367 8.94 22.25 3.87
CA GLU A 367 8.65 22.87 2.58
C GLU A 367 7.62 22.05 1.79
N HIS A 368 7.72 20.71 1.80
CA HIS A 368 6.73 19.84 1.16
C HIS A 368 5.35 19.94 1.81
N ILE A 369 5.30 20.03 3.15
CA ILE A 369 4.05 20.23 3.90
C ILE A 369 3.47 21.62 3.61
N ALA A 370 4.29 22.64 3.48
CA ALA A 370 3.87 24.00 3.16
C ALA A 370 3.30 24.11 1.73
N VAL A 371 3.99 23.56 0.72
CA VAL A 371 3.53 23.52 -0.68
C VAL A 371 2.23 22.74 -0.79
N ARG A 372 2.11 21.60 -0.09
CA ARG A 372 0.88 20.80 -0.08
C ARG A 372 -0.26 21.50 0.68
N ARG A 373 0.03 22.26 1.75
CA ARG A 373 -0.94 23.12 2.45
C ARG A 373 -1.44 24.27 1.57
N GLU A 374 -0.57 24.92 0.80
CA GLU A 374 -0.96 25.97 -0.15
C GLU A 374 -1.81 25.43 -1.30
N MET A 375 -1.45 24.27 -1.87
CA MET A 375 -2.30 23.57 -2.84
C MET A 375 -3.66 23.19 -2.22
N ASP A 376 -3.69 22.71 -0.98
CA ASP A 376 -4.94 22.32 -0.30
C ASP A 376 -5.82 23.52 0.10
N ALA A 377 -5.23 24.68 0.40
CA ALA A 377 -5.92 25.94 0.70
C ALA A 377 -6.52 26.63 -0.54
N SER A 378 -6.00 26.33 -1.73
CA SER A 378 -6.46 26.91 -3.00
C SER A 378 -7.71 26.24 -3.59
N LEU A 379 -8.18 25.12 -3.02
CA LEU A 379 -9.29 24.33 -3.53
C LEU A 379 -10.56 24.53 -2.68
N PRO A 380 -11.67 25.02 -3.27
CA PRO A 380 -12.87 25.39 -2.53
C PRO A 380 -13.59 24.17 -1.92
N GLU A 381 -13.81 24.19 -0.61
CA GLU A 381 -14.72 23.24 0.06
C GLU A 381 -16.14 23.39 -0.46
N ILE A 382 -16.90 22.29 -0.56
CA ILE A 382 -18.34 22.34 -0.90
C ILE A 382 -19.08 23.03 0.24
N ASN A 383 -19.20 24.36 0.17
CA ASN A 383 -19.95 25.15 1.13
C ASN A 383 -21.43 25.20 0.72
N VAL A 384 -22.16 24.10 0.95
CA VAL A 384 -23.62 24.04 0.75
C VAL A 384 -24.36 25.11 1.55
N LYS A 385 -23.75 25.64 2.64
CA LYS A 385 -24.34 26.71 3.46
C LYS A 385 -24.43 28.06 2.73
N ALA A 386 -23.66 28.25 1.66
CA ALA A 386 -23.62 29.49 0.90
C ALA A 386 -24.70 29.57 -0.20
N THR A 387 -25.37 28.47 -0.56
CA THR A 387 -26.36 28.47 -1.65
C THR A 387 -27.73 28.96 -1.21
N ASN A 388 -28.35 29.81 -2.03
CA ASN A 388 -29.64 30.47 -1.72
C ASN A 388 -30.80 29.48 -1.52
N TRP A 389 -30.76 28.31 -2.16
CA TRP A 389 -31.79 27.28 -1.99
C TRP A 389 -31.65 26.52 -0.65
N TYR A 390 -30.43 26.31 -0.13
CA TYR A 390 -30.21 25.65 1.15
C TYR A 390 -30.72 26.50 2.33
N LYS A 391 -30.64 27.84 2.20
CA LYS A 391 -31.22 28.78 3.18
C LYS A 391 -32.75 28.70 3.23
N ARG A 392 -33.42 28.29 2.14
CA ARG A 392 -34.88 28.12 2.07
C ARG A 392 -35.38 26.80 2.66
N ILE A 393 -34.50 25.83 2.92
CA ILE A 393 -34.88 24.56 3.55
C ILE A 393 -35.08 24.78 5.06
N PRO A 394 -36.21 24.30 5.64
CA PRO A 394 -36.47 24.36 7.09
C PRO A 394 -35.33 23.76 7.90
N MET A 395 -35.00 24.35 9.06
CA MET A 395 -33.82 24.00 9.85
C MET A 395 -33.76 22.50 10.22
N GLN A 396 -34.91 21.86 10.47
CA GLN A 396 -35.01 20.43 10.77
C GLN A 396 -34.66 19.53 9.58
N LEU A 397 -35.00 19.95 8.35
CA LEU A 397 -34.71 19.22 7.11
C LEU A 397 -33.26 19.39 6.64
N ARG A 398 -32.54 20.40 7.15
CA ARG A 398 -31.13 20.66 6.79
C ARG A 398 -30.19 19.53 7.25
N PHE A 399 -30.49 18.89 8.38
CA PHE A 399 -29.75 17.72 8.86
C PHE A 399 -29.97 16.51 7.96
N LEU A 400 -31.22 16.23 7.60
CA LEU A 400 -31.58 15.16 6.67
C LEU A 400 -30.91 15.36 5.30
N TYR A 401 -30.90 16.60 4.81
CA TYR A 401 -30.23 16.96 3.56
C TYR A 401 -28.72 16.75 3.62
N ARG A 402 -28.08 17.12 4.74
CA ARG A 402 -26.63 16.91 4.94
C ARG A 402 -26.29 15.43 5.02
N PHE A 403 -27.12 14.65 5.71
CA PHE A 403 -26.99 13.20 5.76
C PHE A 403 -27.14 12.58 4.37
N GLY A 404 -28.17 12.98 3.61
CA GLY A 404 -28.37 12.53 2.22
C GLY A 404 -27.20 12.88 1.31
N PHE A 405 -26.60 14.07 1.45
CA PHE A 405 -25.43 14.49 0.69
C PHE A 405 -24.21 13.61 0.98
N VAL A 406 -23.91 13.35 2.26
CA VAL A 406 -22.80 12.49 2.66
C VAL A 406 -23.06 11.06 2.22
N ALA A 407 -24.27 10.55 2.40
CA ALA A 407 -24.66 9.20 1.96
C ALA A 407 -24.52 9.01 0.45
N LEU A 408 -24.98 9.98 -0.37
CA LEU A 408 -24.80 9.97 -1.82
C LEU A 408 -23.32 10.02 -2.21
N GLY A 409 -22.50 10.81 -1.53
CA GLY A 409 -21.06 10.89 -1.76
C GLY A 409 -20.34 9.58 -1.45
N VAL A 410 -20.68 8.93 -0.32
CA VAL A 410 -20.11 7.63 0.08
C VAL A 410 -20.54 6.52 -0.89
N LEU A 411 -21.83 6.47 -1.24
CA LEU A 411 -22.36 5.47 -2.16
C LEU A 411 -21.70 5.55 -3.54
N ASN A 412 -21.58 6.76 -4.10
CA ASN A 412 -20.86 6.97 -5.36
C ASN A 412 -19.36 6.70 -5.20
N GLY A 413 -18.77 7.02 -4.04
CA GLY A 413 -17.37 6.73 -3.72
C GLY A 413 -17.01 5.26 -3.89
N VAL A 414 -17.90 4.32 -3.52
CA VAL A 414 -17.72 2.88 -3.74
C VAL A 414 -17.62 2.55 -5.24
N TYR A 415 -18.47 3.15 -6.08
CA TYR A 415 -18.42 2.94 -7.53
C TYR A 415 -17.15 3.51 -8.17
N PHE A 416 -16.69 4.68 -7.72
CA PHE A 416 -15.42 5.25 -8.18
C PHE A 416 -14.21 4.45 -7.69
N PHE A 417 -14.28 3.81 -6.52
CA PHE A 417 -13.23 2.91 -6.05
C PHE A 417 -13.18 1.64 -6.92
N ALA A 418 -14.33 1.04 -7.21
CA ALA A 418 -14.42 -0.08 -8.15
C ALA A 418 -13.94 0.31 -9.55
N ALA A 419 -14.22 1.54 -10.01
CA ALA A 419 -13.71 2.07 -11.27
C ALA A 419 -12.18 2.25 -11.26
N LEU A 420 -11.59 2.71 -10.16
CA LEU A 420 -10.13 2.76 -9.99
C LEU A 420 -9.53 1.36 -10.09
N VAL A 421 -10.10 0.38 -9.40
CA VAL A 421 -9.67 -1.03 -9.49
C VAL A 421 -9.77 -1.52 -10.93
N PHE A 422 -10.88 -1.25 -11.63
CA PHE A 422 -11.05 -1.63 -13.04
C PHE A 422 -9.99 -1.00 -13.95
N LEU A 423 -9.75 0.31 -13.84
CA LEU A 423 -8.75 1.01 -14.65
C LEU A 423 -7.33 0.51 -14.37
N ALA A 424 -7.04 0.19 -13.11
CA ALA A 424 -5.77 -0.38 -12.70
C ALA A 424 -5.56 -1.77 -13.31
N VAL A 425 -6.54 -2.67 -13.22
CA VAL A 425 -6.44 -4.02 -13.80
C VAL A 425 -6.47 -3.99 -15.33
N LEU A 426 -7.20 -3.05 -15.96
CA LEU A 426 -7.15 -2.83 -17.41
C LEU A 426 -5.76 -2.41 -17.86
N SER A 427 -5.16 -1.42 -17.17
CA SER A 427 -3.80 -0.94 -17.46
C SER A 427 -2.78 -2.06 -17.25
N ALA A 428 -2.89 -2.78 -16.14
CA ALA A 428 -2.04 -3.91 -15.82
C ALA A 428 -2.18 -5.07 -16.79
N ASN A 429 -3.39 -5.35 -17.31
CA ASN A 429 -3.62 -6.36 -18.35
C ASN A 429 -2.85 -6.01 -19.63
N VAL A 430 -2.91 -4.74 -20.07
CA VAL A 430 -2.15 -4.25 -21.23
C VAL A 430 -0.64 -4.35 -20.98
N ILE A 431 -0.17 -3.89 -19.82
CA ILE A 431 1.25 -3.92 -19.42
C ILE A 431 1.77 -5.37 -19.41
N ALA A 432 1.05 -6.28 -18.76
CA ALA A 432 1.41 -7.69 -18.69
C ALA A 432 1.40 -8.37 -20.07
N THR A 433 0.40 -8.06 -20.91
CA THR A 433 0.35 -8.58 -22.29
C THR A 433 1.57 -8.16 -23.10
N LEU A 434 1.95 -6.89 -23.03
CA LEU A 434 3.12 -6.36 -23.74
C LEU A 434 4.42 -6.97 -23.19
N PHE A 435 4.53 -7.14 -21.86
CA PHE A 435 5.67 -7.78 -21.22
C PHE A 435 5.84 -9.25 -21.65
N PHE A 436 4.78 -10.07 -21.57
CA PHE A 436 4.84 -11.44 -22.08
C PHE A 436 5.07 -11.49 -23.59
N GLY A 437 4.65 -10.46 -24.33
CA GLY A 437 4.94 -10.28 -25.74
C GLY A 437 6.44 -10.23 -26.08
N PHE A 438 7.31 -9.84 -25.13
CA PHE A 438 8.77 -9.83 -25.34
C PHE A 438 9.32 -11.23 -25.65
N PHE A 439 8.71 -12.27 -25.08
CA PHE A 439 9.12 -13.68 -25.20
C PHE A 439 8.34 -14.41 -26.31
N VAL A 440 7.81 -13.69 -27.30
CA VAL A 440 7.20 -14.32 -28.48
C VAL A 440 8.23 -14.47 -29.61
N ARG A 441 9.10 -13.47 -29.74
CA ARG A 441 10.25 -13.46 -30.66
C ARG A 441 11.36 -12.59 -30.09
N TRP A 442 12.61 -13.00 -30.30
CA TRP A 442 13.82 -12.34 -29.79
C TRP A 442 13.94 -10.85 -30.15
N ASN A 443 13.34 -10.40 -31.26
CA ASN A 443 13.39 -9.00 -31.71
C ASN A 443 12.22 -8.14 -31.22
N TYR A 444 11.27 -8.69 -30.44
CA TYR A 444 10.07 -7.95 -30.00
C TYR A 444 10.32 -7.01 -28.83
N ILE A 445 11.37 -7.24 -28.03
CA ILE A 445 11.68 -6.41 -26.85
C ILE A 445 11.78 -4.92 -27.18
N PHE A 446 12.44 -4.56 -28.28
CA PHE A 446 12.64 -3.16 -28.66
C PHE A 446 11.32 -2.46 -29.04
N PRO A 447 10.54 -2.93 -30.03
CA PRO A 447 9.29 -2.27 -30.40
C PRO A 447 8.21 -2.35 -29.33
N LEU A 448 8.10 -3.48 -28.63
CA LEU A 448 7.13 -3.61 -27.54
C LEU A 448 7.56 -2.83 -26.29
N GLY A 449 8.86 -2.66 -26.04
CA GLY A 449 9.38 -1.89 -24.91
C GLY A 449 8.97 -0.42 -24.95
N ALA A 450 9.01 0.20 -26.12
CA ALA A 450 8.48 1.56 -26.31
C ALA A 450 6.96 1.63 -26.09
N THR A 451 6.23 0.68 -26.68
CA THR A 451 4.77 0.58 -26.52
C THR A 451 4.39 0.39 -25.04
N LEU A 452 5.14 -0.42 -24.32
CA LEU A 452 4.98 -0.68 -22.90
C LEU A 452 5.21 0.58 -22.07
N ALA A 453 6.30 1.31 -22.32
CA ALA A 453 6.56 2.58 -21.64
C ALA A 453 5.40 3.57 -21.83
N MET A 454 4.88 3.69 -23.06
CA MET A 454 3.73 4.57 -23.33
C MET A 454 2.44 4.10 -22.66
N ALA A 455 2.21 2.79 -22.58
CA ALA A 455 1.07 2.21 -21.87
C ALA A 455 1.17 2.43 -20.35
N VAL A 456 2.36 2.29 -19.77
CA VAL A 456 2.62 2.55 -18.34
C VAL A 456 2.31 4.01 -17.99
N ILE A 457 2.79 4.97 -18.80
CA ILE A 457 2.50 6.40 -18.59
C ILE A 457 0.99 6.67 -18.60
N GLN A 458 0.26 6.05 -19.52
CA GLN A 458 -1.19 6.22 -19.65
C GLN A 458 -1.97 5.56 -18.52
N GLY A 459 -1.53 4.38 -18.08
CA GLY A 459 -2.06 3.73 -16.89
C GLY A 459 -1.88 4.61 -15.66
N PHE A 460 -0.67 5.13 -15.45
CA PHE A 460 -0.37 6.03 -14.34
C PHE A 460 -1.22 7.30 -14.39
N ALA A 461 -1.36 7.93 -15.56
CA ALA A 461 -2.16 9.14 -15.71
C ALA A 461 -3.65 8.89 -15.42
N SER A 462 -4.25 7.89 -16.04
CA SER A 462 -5.68 7.56 -15.87
C SER A 462 -6.03 7.18 -14.43
N CYS A 463 -5.21 6.34 -13.78
CA CYS A 463 -5.42 5.96 -12.38
C CYS A 463 -5.14 7.12 -11.42
N SER A 464 -4.19 8.00 -11.74
CA SER A 464 -3.97 9.23 -10.97
C SER A 464 -5.20 10.12 -10.96
N ARG A 465 -5.88 10.27 -12.11
CA ARG A 465 -7.15 11.00 -12.20
C ARG A 465 -8.24 10.35 -11.35
N ALA A 466 -8.41 9.04 -11.43
CA ALA A 466 -9.37 8.33 -10.58
C ALA A 466 -9.11 8.54 -9.08
N VAL A 467 -7.84 8.50 -8.66
CA VAL A 467 -7.43 8.77 -7.27
C VAL A 467 -7.73 10.22 -6.87
N GLU A 468 -7.41 11.21 -7.72
CA GLU A 468 -7.75 12.62 -7.48
C GLU A 468 -9.25 12.81 -7.25
N MET A 469 -10.10 12.15 -8.05
CA MET A 469 -11.55 12.20 -7.89
C MET A 469 -12.00 11.56 -6.57
N LEU A 470 -11.46 10.39 -6.22
CA LEU A 470 -11.75 9.70 -4.95
C LEU A 470 -11.36 10.54 -3.74
N VAL A 471 -10.17 11.13 -3.77
CA VAL A 471 -9.68 12.02 -2.71
C VAL A 471 -10.56 13.27 -2.61
N ALA A 472 -10.99 13.84 -3.74
CA ALA A 472 -11.93 14.96 -3.75
C ALA A 472 -13.27 14.58 -3.10
N MET A 473 -13.86 13.44 -3.47
CA MET A 473 -15.12 12.96 -2.87
C MET A 473 -14.97 12.66 -1.37
N ALA A 474 -13.91 11.98 -0.96
CA ALA A 474 -13.65 11.66 0.45
C ALA A 474 -13.47 12.92 1.32
N ARG A 475 -12.92 13.99 0.74
CA ARG A 475 -12.75 15.29 1.39
C ARG A 475 -13.98 16.20 1.25
N GLY A 476 -15.06 15.76 0.60
CA GLY A 476 -16.24 16.58 0.36
C GLY A 476 -15.96 17.80 -0.55
N LYS A 477 -15.02 17.66 -1.49
CA LYS A 477 -14.64 18.67 -2.50
C LYS A 477 -15.31 18.35 -3.85
N VAL A 478 -15.48 19.38 -4.68
CA VAL A 478 -16.02 19.22 -6.05
C VAL A 478 -14.96 18.52 -6.91
N ILE A 479 -15.38 17.56 -7.73
CA ILE A 479 -14.47 16.90 -8.67
C ILE A 479 -14.05 17.94 -9.72
N ARG A 480 -12.75 18.06 -10.00
CA ARG A 480 -12.14 19.05 -10.94
C ARG A 480 -12.97 19.39 -12.20
N PRO A 481 -13.55 18.42 -12.93
CA PRO A 481 -14.43 18.68 -14.06
C PRO A 481 -15.52 19.73 -13.80
N PHE A 482 -16.15 19.66 -12.64
CA PHE A 482 -17.26 20.54 -12.26
C PHE A 482 -16.77 21.86 -11.65
N GLU A 483 -15.52 21.97 -11.21
CA GLU A 483 -14.94 23.22 -10.72
C GLU A 483 -14.93 24.30 -11.82
N THR A 484 -14.75 23.89 -13.10
CA THR A 484 -14.71 24.79 -14.26
C THR A 484 -16.02 25.55 -14.52
N ILE A 485 -17.15 25.01 -14.06
CA ILE A 485 -18.49 25.60 -14.23
C ILE A 485 -18.74 26.70 -13.17
N GLY A 486 -17.86 26.81 -12.17
CA GLY A 486 -17.95 27.75 -11.05
C GLY A 486 -18.30 27.06 -9.74
N THR A 487 -17.86 27.62 -8.62
CA THR A 487 -17.92 26.97 -7.29
C THR A 487 -19.33 26.56 -6.85
N GLN A 488 -20.34 27.37 -7.18
CA GLN A 488 -21.73 27.08 -6.81
C GLN A 488 -22.42 26.16 -7.82
N LEU A 489 -22.33 26.46 -9.12
CA LEU A 489 -22.99 25.68 -10.18
C LEU A 489 -22.35 24.29 -10.35
N GLY A 490 -21.04 24.17 -10.20
CA GLY A 490 -20.31 22.90 -10.23
C GLY A 490 -20.75 21.93 -9.14
N SER A 491 -20.91 22.43 -7.91
CA SER A 491 -21.41 21.60 -6.80
C SER A 491 -22.84 21.08 -7.03
N VAL A 492 -23.70 21.91 -7.62
CA VAL A 492 -25.09 21.51 -7.97
C VAL A 492 -25.07 20.50 -9.11
N ALA A 493 -24.26 20.71 -10.15
CA ALA A 493 -24.13 19.80 -11.28
C ALA A 493 -23.62 18.41 -10.85
N GLN A 494 -22.59 18.37 -10.01
CA GLN A 494 -22.09 17.10 -9.45
C GLN A 494 -23.17 16.37 -8.65
N MET A 495 -23.95 17.10 -7.84
CA MET A 495 -25.03 16.50 -7.06
C MET A 495 -26.18 15.97 -7.93
N CYS A 496 -26.59 16.74 -8.94
CA CYS A 496 -27.59 16.29 -9.90
C CYS A 496 -27.11 15.01 -10.60
N LEU A 497 -25.85 14.95 -11.02
CA LEU A 497 -25.27 13.75 -11.61
C LEU A 497 -25.32 12.55 -10.64
N PHE A 498 -24.90 12.72 -9.39
CA PHE A 498 -24.88 11.64 -8.40
C PHE A 498 -26.28 11.12 -8.08
N VAL A 499 -27.28 12.00 -8.00
CA VAL A 499 -28.68 11.60 -7.81
C VAL A 499 -29.20 10.83 -9.02
N VAL A 500 -28.91 11.30 -10.24
CA VAL A 500 -29.30 10.60 -11.48
C VAL A 500 -28.66 9.22 -11.55
N LEU A 501 -27.37 9.10 -11.24
CA LEU A 501 -26.67 7.82 -11.21
C LEU A 501 -27.34 6.85 -10.24
N VAL A 502 -27.60 7.28 -9.01
CA VAL A 502 -28.25 6.45 -7.98
C VAL A 502 -29.68 6.08 -8.38
N ALA A 503 -30.44 6.98 -8.98
CA ALA A 503 -31.78 6.69 -9.48
C ALA A 503 -31.76 5.64 -10.61
N VAL A 504 -30.85 5.77 -11.57
CA VAL A 504 -30.67 4.79 -12.65
C VAL A 504 -30.30 3.42 -12.09
N GLN A 505 -29.37 3.36 -11.13
CA GLN A 505 -28.96 2.12 -10.48
C GLN A 505 -30.13 1.47 -9.73
N PHE A 506 -30.90 2.25 -8.99
CA PHE A 506 -32.10 1.76 -8.30
C PHE A 506 -33.15 1.20 -9.26
N ILE A 507 -33.41 1.89 -10.38
CA ILE A 507 -34.33 1.40 -11.42
C ILE A 507 -33.83 0.08 -12.01
N VAL A 508 -32.54 -0.01 -12.36
CA VAL A 508 -31.92 -1.23 -12.88
C VAL A 508 -32.03 -2.38 -11.88
N PHE A 509 -31.78 -2.12 -10.59
CA PHE A 509 -31.97 -3.09 -9.52
C PHE A 509 -33.42 -3.61 -9.50
N CYS A 510 -34.42 -2.73 -9.48
CA CYS A 510 -35.83 -3.11 -9.45
C CYS A 510 -36.24 -3.95 -10.66
N VAL A 511 -35.80 -3.59 -11.86
CA VAL A 511 -36.11 -4.32 -13.11
C VAL A 511 -35.51 -5.73 -13.08
N TYR A 512 -34.24 -5.88 -12.73
CA TYR A 512 -33.58 -7.20 -12.73
C TYR A 512 -33.94 -8.07 -11.53
N ALA A 513 -34.25 -7.47 -10.38
CA ALA A 513 -34.73 -8.17 -9.20
C ALA A 513 -36.11 -8.79 -9.44
N THR A 514 -36.97 -8.11 -10.20
CA THR A 514 -38.32 -8.60 -10.54
C THR A 514 -38.31 -9.63 -11.67
N LEU A 515 -37.46 -9.45 -12.69
CA LEU A 515 -37.40 -10.36 -13.84
C LEU A 515 -36.62 -11.66 -13.58
N TYR A 516 -35.64 -11.66 -12.68
CA TYR A 516 -34.75 -12.81 -12.46
C TYR A 516 -34.62 -13.18 -10.99
N SER A 517 -33.79 -12.44 -10.23
CA SER A 517 -33.56 -12.66 -8.82
C SER A 517 -32.95 -11.42 -8.16
N PRO A 518 -33.15 -11.21 -6.84
CA PRO A 518 -32.57 -10.07 -6.14
C PRO A 518 -31.03 -10.01 -6.23
N LEU A 519 -30.37 -11.18 -6.20
CA LEU A 519 -28.91 -11.27 -6.36
C LEU A 519 -28.46 -10.77 -7.73
N ARG A 520 -29.17 -11.17 -8.79
CA ARG A 520 -28.86 -10.71 -10.16
C ARG A 520 -29.14 -9.22 -10.33
N GLY A 521 -30.21 -8.72 -9.71
CA GLY A 521 -30.50 -7.28 -9.64
C GLY A 521 -29.36 -6.50 -8.98
N LEU A 522 -28.83 -6.99 -7.87
CA LEU A 522 -27.71 -6.36 -7.15
C LEU A 522 -26.42 -6.35 -8.00
N GLN A 523 -26.07 -7.49 -8.61
CA GLN A 523 -24.89 -7.60 -9.48
C GLN A 523 -24.96 -6.64 -10.67
N VAL A 524 -26.08 -6.60 -11.38
CA VAL A 524 -26.25 -5.72 -12.55
C VAL A 524 -26.24 -4.26 -12.13
N SER A 525 -26.94 -3.89 -11.05
CA SER A 525 -26.95 -2.52 -10.52
C SER A 525 -25.56 -2.05 -10.11
N PHE A 526 -24.79 -2.89 -9.42
CA PHE A 526 -23.42 -2.57 -9.04
C PHE A 526 -22.52 -2.41 -10.26
N ALA A 527 -22.65 -3.33 -11.23
CA ALA A 527 -21.90 -3.29 -12.48
C ALA A 527 -22.14 -2.01 -13.28
N VAL A 528 -23.41 -1.60 -13.43
CA VAL A 528 -23.77 -0.34 -14.08
C VAL A 528 -23.19 0.86 -13.33
N GLY A 529 -23.19 0.83 -12.00
CA GLY A 529 -22.64 1.90 -11.17
C GLY A 529 -21.16 2.16 -11.43
N TRP A 530 -20.31 1.13 -11.32
CA TRP A 530 -18.88 1.31 -11.54
C TRP A 530 -18.51 1.52 -13.03
N LEU A 531 -19.24 0.91 -13.99
CA LEU A 531 -19.04 1.20 -15.42
C LEU A 531 -19.34 2.66 -15.74
N SER A 532 -20.38 3.23 -15.14
CA SER A 532 -20.70 4.66 -15.27
C SER A 532 -19.57 5.52 -14.71
N ALA A 533 -19.01 5.15 -13.55
CA ALA A 533 -17.86 5.84 -12.97
C ALA A 533 -16.61 5.73 -13.85
N VAL A 534 -16.32 4.56 -14.45
CA VAL A 534 -15.23 4.40 -15.43
C VAL A 534 -15.42 5.34 -16.61
N PHE A 535 -16.64 5.43 -17.16
CA PHE A 535 -16.94 6.33 -18.27
C PHE A 535 -16.74 7.80 -17.88
N ILE A 536 -17.14 8.20 -16.68
CA ILE A 536 -16.89 9.55 -16.15
C ILE A 536 -15.39 9.81 -16.05
N VAL A 537 -14.61 8.90 -15.44
CA VAL A 537 -13.16 9.04 -15.34
C VAL A 537 -12.51 9.11 -16.72
N ALA A 538 -12.92 8.25 -17.66
CA ALA A 538 -12.39 8.21 -19.02
C ALA A 538 -12.70 9.49 -19.79
N ILE A 539 -13.95 9.99 -19.75
CA ILE A 539 -14.29 11.31 -20.32
C ILE A 539 -13.42 12.38 -19.69
N CYS A 540 -13.21 12.33 -18.38
CA CYS A 540 -12.40 13.35 -17.74
C CYS A 540 -10.92 13.26 -18.16
N HIS A 541 -10.41 12.03 -18.32
CA HIS A 541 -9.09 11.74 -18.84
C HIS A 541 -8.93 12.13 -20.31
N LEU A 542 -10.00 12.18 -21.12
CA LEU A 542 -9.97 12.60 -22.53
C LEU A 542 -10.22 14.10 -22.70
N VAL A 543 -11.24 14.67 -22.05
CA VAL A 543 -11.71 16.06 -22.23
C VAL A 543 -10.83 17.08 -21.51
N PHE A 544 -10.42 16.80 -20.27
CA PHE A 544 -9.60 17.74 -19.49
C PHE A 544 -8.11 17.62 -19.78
N PHE A 545 -7.73 16.60 -20.55
CA PHE A 545 -6.41 16.46 -21.14
C PHE A 545 -6.05 17.60 -22.10
N PHE A 546 -7.06 18.23 -22.71
CA PHE A 546 -6.90 19.32 -23.67
C PHE A 546 -7.10 20.73 -23.07
N ASP A 547 -7.39 20.83 -21.77
CA ASP A 547 -7.63 22.10 -21.07
C ASP A 547 -8.61 23.03 -21.84
N TRP A 548 -9.55 22.42 -22.59
CA TRP A 548 -10.36 23.09 -23.62
C TRP A 548 -11.38 24.05 -23.00
N LEU A 549 -11.87 23.73 -21.79
CA LEU A 549 -12.86 24.54 -21.07
C LEU A 549 -12.24 25.70 -20.26
N ASN A 550 -10.91 25.77 -20.12
CA ASN A 550 -10.23 26.83 -19.36
C ASN A 550 -10.01 28.14 -20.13
N ALA A 551 -10.62 28.29 -21.32
CA ALA A 551 -10.46 29.47 -22.18
C ALA A 551 -10.83 30.81 -21.50
N ARG A 552 -11.72 30.83 -20.50
CA ARG A 552 -12.10 32.07 -19.77
C ARG A 552 -11.09 32.51 -18.70
N GLN A 553 -10.34 31.58 -18.09
CA GLN A 553 -9.22 31.94 -17.20
C GLN A 553 -7.95 32.32 -17.97
N ARG A 554 -7.83 31.94 -19.26
CA ARG A 554 -6.72 32.36 -20.15
C ARG A 554 -6.60 33.87 -20.34
N LEU A 555 -7.71 34.63 -20.20
CA LEU A 555 -7.70 36.08 -20.46
C LEU A 555 -7.38 36.95 -19.25
N ARG A 556 -7.53 36.45 -18.01
CA ARG A 556 -7.50 37.29 -16.80
C ARG A 556 -6.16 37.32 -16.06
N ARG A 557 -5.23 36.42 -16.39
CA ARG A 557 -3.82 36.47 -15.93
C ARG A 557 -2.92 36.71 -17.13
N GLY A 558 -2.78 37.99 -17.49
CA GLY A 558 -1.89 38.42 -18.55
C GLY A 558 -0.43 38.13 -18.24
N ARG A 559 0.18 37.25 -19.02
CA ARG A 559 1.44 37.43 -19.75
C ARG A 559 1.63 36.22 -20.66
N HIS A 560 1.96 36.48 -21.92
CA HIS A 560 2.14 35.52 -23.00
C HIS A 560 2.96 34.30 -22.57
N ILE A 561 2.33 33.13 -22.48
CA ILE A 561 3.01 31.84 -22.53
C ILE A 561 2.15 30.87 -23.34
N ILE A 562 2.42 30.85 -24.65
CA ILE A 562 2.05 29.80 -25.61
C ILE A 562 2.61 28.45 -25.08
N PRO A 563 1.98 27.27 -25.35
CA PRO A 563 2.23 26.05 -24.59
C PRO A 563 3.69 25.60 -24.66
N LEU A 564 4.28 25.52 -23.48
CA LEU A 564 5.69 25.66 -23.15
C LEU A 564 6.28 24.29 -22.79
N SER A 565 6.14 23.28 -23.64
CA SER A 565 6.57 21.92 -23.29
C SER A 565 7.49 21.31 -24.35
N LEU A 566 7.25 21.56 -25.64
CA LEU A 566 8.24 21.30 -26.69
C LEU A 566 9.28 22.42 -26.81
N PHE A 567 8.85 23.68 -26.60
CA PHE A 567 9.77 24.83 -26.57
C PHE A 567 10.65 24.85 -25.32
N VAL A 568 10.21 24.21 -24.23
CA VAL A 568 10.97 24.07 -22.96
C VAL A 568 11.90 22.87 -22.99
N LEU A 569 11.54 21.77 -23.68
CA LEU A 569 12.50 20.70 -23.95
C LEU A 569 13.74 21.20 -24.73
N LEU A 570 13.57 22.29 -25.50
CA LEU A 570 14.61 22.89 -26.34
C LEU A 570 15.10 24.28 -25.87
N ASN A 571 14.41 24.94 -24.94
CA ASN A 571 14.71 26.29 -24.45
C ASN A 571 14.10 26.51 -23.04
N LEU A 572 14.79 26.05 -21.99
CA LEU A 572 14.35 26.17 -20.59
C LEU A 572 15.03 27.37 -19.92
N HIS A 573 14.24 28.39 -19.63
CA HIS A 573 14.60 29.57 -18.85
C HIS A 573 14.84 29.17 -17.38
N GLU A 574 15.95 29.65 -16.84
CA GLU A 574 16.37 29.61 -15.44
C GLU A 574 15.24 30.05 -14.51
N ALA A 575 14.55 29.11 -13.86
CA ALA A 575 13.89 29.43 -12.61
C ALA A 575 15.00 29.39 -11.56
N ALA A 576 15.51 30.59 -11.21
CA ALA A 576 16.58 30.82 -10.26
C ALA A 576 16.61 29.77 -9.14
N GLU A 577 17.62 28.91 -9.21
CA GLU A 577 17.99 27.97 -8.16
C GLU A 577 18.21 28.78 -6.89
N ARG A 578 17.39 28.55 -5.86
CA ARG A 578 17.77 28.95 -4.52
C ARG A 578 18.82 27.94 -4.09
N ASP A 579 20.04 28.41 -3.85
CA ASP A 579 21.13 27.71 -3.18
C ASP A 579 20.64 27.11 -1.85
N LEU A 580 20.02 25.94 -1.89
CA LEU A 580 19.90 25.03 -0.77
C LEU A 580 20.92 23.94 -1.02
N ASP A 581 21.88 23.78 -0.10
CA ASP A 581 22.94 22.77 -0.11
C ASP A 581 22.45 21.39 -0.57
N VAL A 582 22.57 21.13 -1.87
CA VAL A 582 22.20 19.87 -2.55
C VAL A 582 23.09 18.70 -2.07
N TYR A 583 24.23 19.00 -1.44
CA TYR A 583 25.24 18.02 -1.07
C TYR A 583 24.91 17.18 0.18
N ALA A 584 24.13 17.71 1.14
CA ALA A 584 23.87 17.03 2.43
C ALA A 584 22.79 15.93 2.39
N ILE A 585 22.10 15.72 1.26
CA ILE A 585 20.93 14.81 1.17
C ILE A 585 21.30 13.45 0.50
N THR A 586 22.56 13.31 0.08
CA THR A 586 22.95 12.31 -0.92
C THR A 586 23.11 10.89 -0.36
N THR A 587 23.83 10.70 0.74
CA THR A 587 24.20 9.37 1.29
C THR A 587 22.99 8.51 1.69
N SER A 588 22.06 9.02 2.50
CA SER A 588 20.91 8.22 2.95
C SER A 588 19.89 7.90 1.86
N SER A 589 19.66 8.84 0.92
CA SER A 589 18.74 8.65 -0.19
C SER A 589 19.27 7.62 -1.18
N TYR A 590 20.59 7.62 -1.44
CA TYR A 590 21.24 6.57 -2.24
C TYR A 590 21.19 5.21 -1.56
N VAL A 591 21.39 5.13 -0.24
CA VAL A 591 21.28 3.86 0.50
C VAL A 591 19.84 3.32 0.47
N ILE A 592 18.83 4.15 0.72
CA ILE A 592 17.42 3.73 0.73
C ILE A 592 16.96 3.31 -0.67
N CYS A 593 17.33 4.04 -1.72
CA CYS A 593 17.00 3.65 -3.10
C CYS A 593 17.83 2.46 -3.58
N GLY A 594 19.05 2.28 -3.07
CA GLY A 594 19.96 1.19 -3.43
C GLY A 594 19.51 -0.16 -2.87
N ILE A 595 18.95 -0.22 -1.65
CA ILE A 595 18.56 -1.48 -1.01
C ILE A 595 17.60 -2.32 -1.88
N PRO A 596 16.47 -1.80 -2.41
CA PRO A 596 15.60 -2.57 -3.29
C PRO A 596 16.26 -3.00 -4.61
N VAL A 597 17.18 -2.18 -5.15
CA VAL A 597 17.92 -2.50 -6.38
C VAL A 597 18.87 -3.67 -6.13
N PHE A 598 19.68 -3.61 -5.07
CA PHE A 598 20.57 -4.72 -4.69
C PHE A 598 19.79 -5.98 -4.35
N LEU A 599 18.67 -5.87 -3.63
CA LEU A 599 17.80 -7.00 -3.34
C LEU A 599 17.27 -7.64 -4.63
N SER A 600 16.81 -6.83 -5.59
CA SER A 600 16.38 -7.31 -6.91
C SER A 600 17.51 -8.02 -7.67
N MET A 601 18.75 -7.52 -7.58
CA MET A 601 19.91 -8.17 -8.20
C MET A 601 20.22 -9.52 -7.54
N PHE A 602 20.30 -9.58 -6.22
CA PHE A 602 20.60 -10.82 -5.49
C PHE A 602 19.54 -11.90 -5.71
N LEU A 603 18.26 -11.53 -5.67
CA LEU A 603 17.16 -12.44 -5.99
C LEU A 603 17.23 -12.91 -7.44
N GLY A 604 17.68 -12.06 -8.36
CA GLY A 604 17.81 -12.38 -9.79
C GLY A 604 18.91 -13.38 -10.04
N ILE A 605 20.09 -13.13 -9.46
CA ILE A 605 21.21 -14.07 -9.47
C ILE A 605 20.79 -15.40 -8.82
N GLY A 606 20.09 -15.33 -7.68
CA GLY A 606 19.53 -16.52 -7.01
C GLY A 606 18.58 -17.31 -7.91
N PHE A 607 17.70 -16.64 -8.67
CA PHE A 607 16.85 -17.29 -9.66
C PHE A 607 17.65 -17.93 -10.80
N LEU A 608 18.62 -17.21 -11.37
CA LEU A 608 19.44 -17.70 -12.48
C LEU A 608 20.25 -18.95 -12.09
N ILE A 609 20.70 -19.04 -10.83
CA ILE A 609 21.43 -20.20 -10.30
C ILE A 609 20.48 -21.36 -9.95
N SER A 610 19.44 -21.09 -9.16
CA SER A 610 18.60 -22.14 -8.57
C SER A 610 17.44 -22.61 -9.46
N ARG A 611 17.04 -21.80 -10.44
CA ARG A 611 15.83 -21.98 -11.27
C ARG A 611 14.52 -22.09 -10.48
N ILE A 612 14.51 -21.68 -9.21
CA ILE A 612 13.31 -21.72 -8.36
C ILE A 612 12.40 -20.53 -8.72
N VAL A 613 11.18 -20.82 -9.17
CA VAL A 613 10.18 -19.81 -9.59
C VAL A 613 9.87 -18.76 -8.52
N GLY A 614 9.98 -19.13 -7.24
CA GLY A 614 9.81 -18.20 -6.12
C GLY A 614 10.77 -17.00 -6.19
N PHE A 615 12.02 -17.22 -6.60
CA PHE A 615 12.97 -16.13 -6.83
C PHE A 615 12.59 -15.28 -8.04
N ALA A 616 12.08 -15.86 -9.13
CA ALA A 616 11.60 -15.10 -10.29
C ALA A 616 10.46 -14.13 -9.95
N ALA A 617 9.53 -14.55 -9.08
CA ALA A 617 8.47 -13.69 -8.57
C ALA A 617 9.04 -12.60 -7.65
N ALA A 618 9.97 -12.96 -6.76
CA ALA A 618 10.61 -12.03 -5.83
C ALA A 618 11.42 -10.94 -6.54
N VAL A 619 12.10 -11.26 -7.64
CA VAL A 619 12.82 -10.29 -8.50
C VAL A 619 11.86 -9.28 -9.09
N CYS A 620 10.74 -9.74 -9.65
CA CYS A 620 9.73 -8.85 -10.22
C CYS A 620 9.19 -7.89 -9.15
N ALA A 621 8.90 -8.40 -7.94
CA ALA A 621 8.45 -7.58 -6.81
C ALA A 621 9.50 -6.56 -6.36
N ALA A 622 10.76 -6.98 -6.21
CA ALA A 622 11.85 -6.10 -5.81
C ALA A 622 12.15 -5.03 -6.85
N ALA A 623 12.10 -5.35 -8.15
CA ALA A 623 12.32 -4.41 -9.25
C ALA A 623 11.23 -3.32 -9.32
N VAL A 624 9.96 -3.70 -9.14
CA VAL A 624 8.84 -2.74 -9.07
C VAL A 624 8.96 -1.89 -7.80
N LEU A 625 9.32 -2.48 -6.66
CA LEU A 625 9.54 -1.75 -5.41
C LEU A 625 10.70 -0.76 -5.53
N ALA A 626 11.80 -1.14 -6.19
CA ALA A 626 12.93 -0.26 -6.46
C ALA A 626 12.51 0.94 -7.32
N SER A 627 11.79 0.70 -8.41
CA SER A 627 11.28 1.75 -9.29
C SER A 627 10.31 2.69 -8.56
N PHE A 628 9.45 2.15 -7.70
CA PHE A 628 8.54 2.94 -6.87
C PHE A 628 9.28 3.78 -5.82
N THR A 629 10.26 3.18 -5.14
CA THR A 629 11.07 3.86 -4.10
C THR A 629 11.88 4.99 -4.71
N ALA A 630 12.54 4.75 -5.84
CA ALA A 630 13.22 5.78 -6.61
C ALA A 630 12.25 6.89 -7.03
N THR A 631 11.05 6.55 -7.48
CA THR A 631 10.02 7.55 -7.84
C THR A 631 9.60 8.38 -6.63
N TYR A 632 9.38 7.78 -5.46
CA TYR A 632 8.94 8.47 -4.25
C TYR A 632 10.00 9.44 -3.72
N TYR A 633 11.26 9.02 -3.64
CA TYR A 633 12.33 9.85 -3.10
C TYR A 633 12.81 10.91 -4.11
N LEU A 634 12.84 10.61 -5.42
CA LEU A 634 13.25 11.59 -6.44
C LEU A 634 12.21 12.69 -6.67
N ASP A 635 10.92 12.44 -6.41
CA ASP A 635 9.87 13.47 -6.46
C ASP A 635 10.10 14.58 -5.41
N SER A 636 10.81 14.26 -4.32
CA SER A 636 11.13 15.20 -3.24
C SER A 636 12.39 16.04 -3.46
N LEU A 637 13.24 15.68 -4.43
CA LEU A 637 14.61 16.21 -4.54
C LEU A 637 14.81 17.36 -5.53
N SER A 638 13.83 17.68 -6.39
CA SER A 638 13.65 18.98 -7.10
C SER A 638 12.93 18.79 -8.44
N ASN A 639 12.40 19.90 -8.96
CA ASN A 639 11.87 20.04 -10.32
C ASN A 639 12.93 19.88 -11.45
N ALA A 640 14.18 19.50 -11.12
CA ALA A 640 15.29 19.41 -12.07
C ALA A 640 15.11 18.26 -13.08
N LEU A 641 15.50 18.54 -14.33
CA LEU A 641 15.48 17.58 -15.44
C LEU A 641 16.26 16.30 -15.14
N SER A 642 17.36 16.41 -14.37
CA SER A 642 18.23 15.31 -13.93
C SER A 642 17.49 14.26 -13.07
N GLY A 643 16.63 14.69 -12.14
CA GLY A 643 15.84 13.78 -11.31
C GLY A 643 14.79 12.99 -12.10
N LYS A 644 14.11 13.65 -13.05
CA LYS A 644 13.14 13.00 -13.95
C LYS A 644 13.82 12.00 -14.89
N LEU A 645 15.01 12.32 -15.37
CA LEU A 645 15.84 11.46 -16.21
C LEU A 645 16.27 10.21 -15.43
N LEU A 646 16.80 10.36 -14.21
CA LEU A 646 17.19 9.21 -13.37
C LEU A 646 15.99 8.31 -13.07
N ARG A 647 14.84 8.87 -12.69
CA ARG A 647 13.62 8.08 -12.44
C ARG A 647 13.26 7.21 -13.65
N THR A 648 13.31 7.80 -14.84
CA THR A 648 13.00 7.10 -16.09
C THR A 648 14.03 6.01 -16.38
N ALA A 649 15.32 6.29 -16.15
CA ALA A 649 16.39 5.30 -16.33
C ALA A 649 16.27 4.12 -15.35
N VAL A 650 15.90 4.35 -14.09
CA VAL A 650 15.67 3.28 -13.09
C VAL A 650 14.48 2.40 -13.48
N TRP A 651 13.39 2.98 -13.99
CA TRP A 651 12.24 2.24 -14.50
C TRP A 651 12.63 1.34 -15.69
N ILE A 652 13.36 1.89 -16.66
CA ILE A 652 13.86 1.13 -17.83
C ILE A 652 14.78 0.01 -17.36
N ALA A 653 15.71 0.30 -16.45
CA ALA A 653 16.65 -0.70 -15.95
C ALA A 653 15.98 -1.82 -15.15
N SER A 654 15.00 -1.50 -14.33
CA SER A 654 14.23 -2.50 -13.58
C SER A 654 13.45 -3.42 -14.53
N LEU A 655 12.87 -2.87 -15.60
CA LEU A 655 12.20 -3.65 -16.63
C LEU A 655 13.18 -4.56 -17.39
N VAL A 656 14.30 -4.01 -17.85
CA VAL A 656 15.33 -4.78 -18.57
C VAL A 656 15.89 -5.88 -17.67
N TRP A 657 16.13 -5.61 -16.39
CA TRP A 657 16.61 -6.63 -15.44
C TRP A 657 15.63 -7.80 -15.27
N VAL A 658 14.32 -7.52 -15.16
CA VAL A 658 13.29 -8.56 -15.08
C VAL A 658 13.25 -9.36 -16.39
N PHE A 659 13.36 -8.68 -17.55
CA PHE A 659 13.46 -9.34 -18.84
C PHE A 659 14.69 -10.25 -18.93
N ASP A 660 15.88 -9.77 -18.56
CA ASP A 660 17.13 -10.53 -18.58
C ASP A 660 17.03 -11.78 -17.70
N CYS A 661 16.49 -11.62 -16.48
CA CYS A 661 16.25 -12.73 -15.56
C CYS A 661 15.30 -13.78 -16.16
N TYR A 662 14.19 -13.36 -16.79
CA TYR A 662 13.22 -14.30 -17.38
C TYR A 662 13.77 -14.95 -18.65
N ALA A 663 14.47 -14.20 -19.49
CA ALA A 663 15.07 -14.68 -20.73
C ALA A 663 16.11 -15.77 -20.42
N PHE A 664 17.13 -15.47 -19.60
CA PHE A 664 18.11 -16.49 -19.24
C PHE A 664 17.53 -17.57 -18.32
N GLY A 665 16.65 -17.18 -17.40
CA GLY A 665 16.00 -18.01 -16.40
C GLY A 665 15.18 -19.16 -16.97
N PHE A 666 14.40 -18.90 -18.02
CA PHE A 666 13.49 -19.88 -18.61
C PHE A 666 13.96 -20.43 -19.97
N LEU A 667 14.73 -19.67 -20.77
CA LEU A 667 15.15 -20.10 -22.13
C LEU A 667 16.52 -20.79 -22.20
N ASN A 668 17.17 -21.04 -21.05
CA ASN A 668 18.37 -21.86 -20.89
C ASN A 668 19.44 -21.66 -21.99
N ASP A 669 19.92 -20.43 -22.14
CA ASP A 669 21.01 -20.02 -23.05
C ASP A 669 20.81 -20.30 -24.55
N GLY A 670 19.57 -20.21 -25.04
CA GLY A 670 19.32 -20.19 -26.48
C GLY A 670 20.13 -19.07 -27.18
N ARG A 671 21.10 -19.43 -28.04
CA ARG A 671 22.04 -18.50 -28.72
C ARG A 671 21.38 -17.26 -29.38
N LYS A 672 20.08 -17.32 -29.68
CA LYS A 672 19.30 -16.24 -30.30
C LYS A 672 18.87 -15.13 -29.32
N TRP A 673 18.72 -15.43 -28.03
CA TRP A 673 18.27 -14.49 -27.00
C TRP A 673 19.39 -13.67 -26.37
N TYR A 674 20.62 -14.17 -26.48
CA TYR A 674 21.81 -13.50 -25.96
C TYR A 674 22.00 -12.08 -26.51
N VAL A 675 21.83 -11.91 -27.83
CA VAL A 675 22.06 -10.61 -28.49
C VAL A 675 21.09 -9.52 -28.00
N PRO A 676 19.75 -9.74 -28.00
CA PRO A 676 18.80 -8.78 -27.44
C PRO A 676 19.05 -8.43 -25.98
N VAL A 677 19.37 -9.41 -25.14
CA VAL A 677 19.68 -9.20 -23.73
C VAL A 677 20.90 -8.27 -23.60
N VAL A 678 22.02 -8.62 -24.22
CA VAL A 678 23.25 -7.80 -24.15
C VAL A 678 23.01 -6.38 -24.63
N ILE A 679 22.32 -6.20 -25.76
CA ILE A 679 22.02 -4.86 -26.29
C ILE A 679 21.11 -4.08 -25.32
N ALA A 680 20.05 -4.70 -24.79
CA ALA A 680 19.14 -4.04 -23.86
C ALA A 680 19.83 -3.65 -22.55
N SER A 681 20.66 -4.53 -21.98
CA SER A 681 21.42 -4.25 -20.76
C SER A 681 22.45 -3.13 -21.00
N ILE A 682 23.17 -3.14 -22.14
CA ILE A 682 24.13 -2.06 -22.49
C ILE A 682 23.40 -0.70 -22.60
N ILE A 683 22.28 -0.65 -23.32
CA ILE A 683 21.49 0.58 -23.47
C ILE A 683 21.01 1.08 -22.09
N SER A 684 20.51 0.16 -21.26
CA SER A 684 20.03 0.50 -19.92
C SER A 684 21.14 1.02 -19.00
N ILE A 685 22.29 0.34 -18.96
CA ILE A 685 23.46 0.76 -18.17
C ILE A 685 23.96 2.12 -18.64
N TRP A 686 24.00 2.35 -19.95
CA TRP A 686 24.39 3.63 -20.54
C TRP A 686 23.48 4.78 -20.08
N PHE A 687 22.16 4.60 -20.14
CA PHE A 687 21.21 5.62 -19.66
C PHE A 687 21.28 5.83 -18.15
N LEU A 688 21.44 4.77 -17.35
CA LEU A 688 21.64 4.89 -15.91
C LEU A 688 22.91 5.68 -15.57
N PHE A 689 24.03 5.33 -16.21
CA PHE A 689 25.33 5.95 -15.97
C PHE A 689 25.32 7.43 -16.33
N ILE A 690 24.79 7.79 -17.51
CA ILE A 690 24.67 9.20 -17.90
C ILE A 690 23.71 9.96 -16.98
N SER A 691 22.61 9.33 -16.57
CA SER A 691 21.67 9.96 -15.63
C SER A 691 22.32 10.27 -14.28
N PHE A 692 23.17 9.36 -13.80
CA PHE A 692 23.93 9.55 -12.57
C PHE A 692 25.00 10.64 -12.70
N ILE A 693 25.68 10.75 -13.84
CA ILE A 693 26.62 11.86 -14.11
C ILE A 693 25.89 13.20 -14.10
N CYS A 694 24.70 13.27 -14.72
CA CYS A 694 23.87 14.47 -14.77
C CYS A 694 23.33 14.92 -13.40
N LEU A 695 23.43 14.07 -12.36
CA LEU A 695 23.08 14.40 -10.98
C LEU A 695 24.24 14.99 -10.18
N LYS A 696 25.49 14.75 -10.58
CA LYS A 696 26.69 15.14 -9.81
C LYS A 696 27.27 16.50 -10.15
N LYS A 697 26.92 17.12 -11.28
CA LYS A 697 27.43 18.45 -11.67
C LYS A 697 26.38 19.26 -12.42
N ASP A 698 26.14 20.48 -11.95
CA ASP A 698 25.24 21.44 -12.59
C ASP A 698 25.76 21.91 -13.97
N GLU A 699 27.08 21.85 -14.19
CA GLU A 699 27.72 22.28 -15.45
C GLU A 699 27.36 21.43 -16.70
N PHE A 700 26.64 20.31 -16.56
CA PHE A 700 26.35 19.38 -17.66
C PHE A 700 24.94 19.50 -18.26
N HIS A 701 24.33 20.69 -18.27
CA HIS A 701 23.01 20.91 -18.89
C HIS A 701 22.93 20.46 -20.36
N VAL A 702 24.03 20.58 -21.13
CA VAL A 702 24.10 20.11 -22.52
C VAL A 702 24.03 18.58 -22.60
N LEU A 703 24.72 17.87 -21.72
CA LEU A 703 24.71 16.40 -21.67
C LEU A 703 23.32 15.87 -21.30
N SER A 704 22.65 16.50 -20.33
CA SER A 704 21.28 16.14 -19.95
C SER A 704 20.30 16.33 -21.12
N ARG A 705 20.39 17.45 -21.85
CA ARG A 705 19.58 17.70 -23.06
C ARG A 705 19.84 16.67 -24.16
N LEU A 706 21.11 16.38 -24.46
CA LEU A 706 21.48 15.35 -25.43
C LEU A 706 20.93 13.97 -25.04
N THR A 707 20.90 13.65 -23.75
CA THR A 707 20.37 12.37 -23.24
C THR A 707 18.86 12.28 -23.38
N VAL A 708 18.13 13.36 -23.15
CA VAL A 708 16.69 13.40 -23.40
C VAL A 708 16.39 13.26 -24.88
N VAL A 709 17.14 13.95 -25.75
CA VAL A 709 16.99 13.85 -27.20
C VAL A 709 17.30 12.43 -27.68
N SER A 710 18.37 11.80 -27.18
CA SER A 710 18.72 10.42 -27.55
C SER A 710 17.65 9.42 -27.08
N LEU A 711 17.06 9.62 -25.91
CA LEU A 711 15.94 8.80 -25.41
C LEU A 711 14.70 8.96 -26.29
N VAL A 712 14.35 10.18 -26.70
CA VAL A 712 13.22 10.44 -27.63
C VAL A 712 13.48 9.78 -28.99
N ILE A 713 14.70 9.90 -29.53
CA ILE A 713 15.08 9.24 -30.78
C ILE A 713 14.97 7.72 -30.64
N LEU A 714 15.44 7.15 -29.52
CA LEU A 714 15.31 5.72 -29.25
C LEU A 714 13.83 5.29 -29.23
N PHE A 715 12.96 6.01 -28.51
CA PHE A 715 11.53 5.70 -28.49
C PHE A 715 10.88 5.84 -29.86
N CYS A 716 11.21 6.86 -30.65
CA CYS A 716 10.71 7.02 -32.01
C CYS A 716 11.19 5.89 -32.94
N ALA A 717 12.47 5.51 -32.87
CA ALA A 717 13.03 4.45 -33.71
C ALA A 717 12.43 3.08 -33.38
N THR A 718 12.31 2.76 -32.09
CA THR A 718 11.68 1.52 -31.61
C THR A 718 10.17 1.50 -31.89
N TRP A 719 9.51 2.65 -31.83
CA TRP A 719 8.12 2.76 -32.26
C TRP A 719 7.96 2.50 -33.76
N ILE A 720 8.77 3.15 -34.62
CA ILE A 720 8.69 2.93 -36.08
C ILE A 720 8.94 1.46 -36.42
N SER A 721 9.83 0.78 -35.68
CA SER A 721 10.10 -0.64 -35.88
C SER A 721 8.94 -1.57 -35.48
N SER A 722 7.95 -1.09 -34.71
CA SER A 722 6.76 -1.88 -34.35
C SER A 722 5.89 -2.26 -35.55
N PHE A 723 5.81 -1.41 -36.58
CA PHE A 723 5.05 -1.66 -37.80
C PHE A 723 5.57 -2.86 -38.60
N PRO A 724 6.87 -2.93 -38.97
CA PRO A 724 7.41 -4.06 -39.72
C PRO A 724 7.69 -5.30 -38.85
N ILE A 725 8.03 -5.15 -37.56
CA ILE A 725 8.47 -6.29 -36.73
C ILE A 725 7.29 -7.03 -36.09
N VAL A 726 6.40 -6.31 -35.43
CA VAL A 726 5.29 -6.91 -34.65
C VAL A 726 4.01 -6.93 -35.47
N GLY A 727 3.72 -5.82 -36.15
CA GLY A 727 2.58 -5.69 -37.05
C GLY A 727 1.88 -4.33 -36.94
N TRP A 728 1.15 -3.98 -37.99
CA TRP A 728 0.49 -2.67 -38.12
C TRP A 728 -0.51 -2.35 -37.00
N ARG A 729 -1.15 -3.37 -36.40
CA ARG A 729 -2.12 -3.19 -35.30
C ARG A 729 -1.46 -2.62 -34.05
N ILE A 730 -0.32 -3.19 -33.64
CA ILE A 730 0.48 -2.68 -32.50
C ILE A 730 1.09 -1.32 -32.85
N GLY A 731 1.57 -1.14 -34.08
CA GLY A 731 2.07 0.14 -34.55
C GLY A 731 1.03 1.26 -34.40
N LEU A 732 -0.20 1.03 -34.88
CA LEU A 732 -1.32 1.97 -34.74
C LEU A 732 -1.68 2.23 -33.26
N PHE A 733 -1.76 1.18 -32.45
CA PHE A 733 -2.03 1.31 -31.02
C PHE A 733 -0.98 2.19 -30.33
N CYS A 734 0.30 1.98 -30.63
CA CYS A 734 1.39 2.81 -30.10
C CYS A 734 1.31 4.25 -30.62
N VAL A 735 0.95 4.47 -31.91
CA VAL A 735 0.71 5.84 -32.44
C VAL A 735 -0.35 6.56 -31.62
N CYS A 736 -1.49 5.90 -31.35
CA CYS A 736 -2.57 6.50 -30.58
C CYS A 736 -2.11 6.89 -29.16
N LEU A 737 -1.37 6.00 -28.47
CA LEU A 737 -0.82 6.30 -27.14
C LEU A 737 0.23 7.41 -27.19
N MET A 738 1.07 7.44 -28.23
CA MET A 738 2.08 8.48 -28.43
C MET A 738 1.46 9.83 -28.71
N ILE A 739 0.51 9.93 -29.63
CA ILE A 739 -0.21 11.17 -29.93
C ILE A 739 -0.91 11.66 -28.67
N HIS A 740 -1.59 10.77 -27.94
CA HIS A 740 -2.22 11.13 -26.68
C HIS A 740 -1.18 11.61 -25.68
N ASN A 741 -0.12 10.87 -25.38
CA ASN A 741 0.92 11.32 -24.44
C ASN A 741 1.58 12.64 -24.86
N ALA A 742 1.90 12.81 -26.15
CA ALA A 742 2.50 14.02 -26.71
C ALA A 742 1.58 15.23 -26.57
N LEU A 743 0.30 15.09 -26.92
CA LEU A 743 -0.71 16.14 -26.71
C LEU A 743 -0.86 16.51 -25.23
N GLY A 744 -0.73 15.53 -24.34
CA GLY A 744 -0.83 15.76 -22.89
C GLY A 744 0.32 16.57 -22.36
N MET A 745 1.53 16.21 -22.77
CA MET A 745 2.72 17.00 -22.47
C MET A 745 2.62 18.39 -23.07
N LEU A 746 2.06 18.53 -24.28
CA LEU A 746 1.93 19.80 -24.99
C LEU A 746 0.90 20.76 -24.40
N VAL A 747 -0.23 20.24 -23.92
CA VAL A 747 -1.41 21.05 -23.62
C VAL A 747 -1.70 21.16 -22.11
N SER A 748 -1.36 20.15 -21.30
CA SER A 748 -1.64 20.15 -19.86
C SER A 748 -0.62 20.96 -19.07
N ARG A 749 -1.09 21.91 -18.25
CA ARG A 749 -0.27 22.57 -17.21
C ARG A 749 -0.31 21.86 -15.84
N ALA A 750 -1.18 20.85 -15.67
CA ALA A 750 -1.28 20.07 -14.44
C ALA A 750 -0.35 18.86 -14.46
N GLU A 751 0.15 18.45 -13.29
CA GLU A 751 0.92 17.21 -13.14
C GLU A 751 0.15 16.03 -13.75
N LEU A 752 0.87 15.23 -14.55
CA LEU A 752 0.30 14.13 -15.32
C LEU A 752 0.01 12.91 -14.45
N THR A 753 0.76 12.73 -13.35
CA THR A 753 0.75 11.54 -12.49
C THR A 753 0.85 11.92 -11.02
N ASN A 754 0.19 11.17 -10.14
CA ASN A 754 0.27 11.23 -8.69
C ASN A 754 0.82 9.89 -8.16
N ILE A 755 1.63 9.92 -7.09
CA ILE A 755 2.16 8.76 -6.36
C ILE A 755 1.08 7.69 -6.11
N GLY A 756 -0.14 8.09 -5.73
CA GLY A 756 -1.24 7.13 -5.49
C GLY A 756 -1.65 6.35 -6.74
N GLY A 757 -1.72 7.02 -7.91
CA GLY A 757 -2.03 6.35 -9.18
C GLY A 757 -0.89 5.45 -9.67
N VAL A 758 0.36 5.91 -9.50
CA VAL A 758 1.56 5.11 -9.81
C VAL A 758 1.60 3.84 -8.97
N PHE A 759 1.34 3.94 -7.66
CA PHE A 759 1.32 2.81 -6.75
C PHE A 759 0.28 1.76 -7.17
N VAL A 760 -0.96 2.18 -7.40
CA VAL A 760 -2.07 1.26 -7.72
C VAL A 760 -1.81 0.48 -9.02
N VAL A 761 -1.35 1.16 -10.07
CA VAL A 761 -1.03 0.49 -11.36
C VAL A 761 0.18 -0.42 -11.24
N SER A 762 1.23 0.02 -10.53
CA SER A 762 2.45 -0.77 -10.35
C SER A 762 2.15 -2.05 -9.56
N ALA A 763 1.34 -1.95 -8.49
CA ALA A 763 0.89 -3.09 -7.72
C ALA A 763 0.01 -4.05 -8.55
N ALA A 764 -0.94 -3.52 -9.33
CA ALA A 764 -1.78 -4.33 -10.19
C ALA A 764 -0.98 -5.06 -11.28
N ALA A 765 -0.04 -4.38 -11.93
CA ALA A 765 0.85 -4.97 -12.94
C ALA A 765 1.73 -6.08 -12.33
N LEU A 766 2.32 -5.83 -11.17
CA LEU A 766 3.11 -6.82 -10.44
C LEU A 766 2.30 -8.07 -10.13
N LEU A 767 1.10 -7.91 -9.55
CA LEU A 767 0.24 -9.03 -9.16
C LEU A 767 -0.19 -9.86 -10.38
N ILE A 768 -0.51 -9.22 -11.50
CA ILE A 768 -0.93 -9.92 -12.72
C ILE A 768 0.25 -10.67 -13.37
N ILE A 769 1.42 -10.03 -13.49
CA ILE A 769 2.63 -10.68 -14.03
C ILE A 769 3.00 -11.88 -13.16
N MET A 770 3.07 -11.70 -11.83
CA MET A 770 3.34 -12.79 -10.90
C MET A 770 2.31 -13.91 -11.00
N SER A 771 1.01 -13.59 -11.08
CA SER A 771 -0.05 -14.59 -11.21
C SER A 771 0.13 -15.42 -12.47
N CYS A 772 0.40 -14.80 -13.62
CA CYS A 772 0.64 -15.52 -14.86
C CYS A 772 1.92 -16.36 -14.84
N THR A 773 3.00 -15.86 -14.24
CA THR A 773 4.25 -16.63 -14.08
C THR A 773 4.01 -17.87 -13.20
N LEU A 774 3.37 -17.70 -12.04
CA LEU A 774 3.12 -18.80 -11.11
C LEU A 774 2.10 -19.81 -11.67
N LEU A 775 0.99 -19.34 -12.22
CA LEU A 775 -0.03 -20.21 -12.84
C LEU A 775 0.53 -20.95 -14.06
N GLY A 776 1.34 -20.28 -14.88
CA GLY A 776 2.02 -20.90 -16.01
C GLY A 776 3.02 -21.97 -15.57
N TRP A 777 3.82 -21.69 -14.53
CA TRP A 777 4.76 -22.66 -13.97
C TRP A 777 4.05 -23.89 -13.38
N TYR A 778 3.09 -23.68 -12.47
CA TYR A 778 2.36 -24.79 -11.84
C TYR A 778 1.42 -25.52 -12.79
N GLY A 779 1.03 -24.89 -13.90
CA GLY A 779 0.22 -25.50 -14.95
C GLY A 779 1.00 -26.26 -16.02
N THR A 780 2.32 -26.37 -15.88
CA THR A 780 3.12 -27.31 -16.68
C THR A 780 2.76 -28.75 -16.34
N SER A 781 2.93 -29.65 -17.32
CA SER A 781 2.83 -31.08 -17.08
C SER A 781 4.13 -31.54 -16.40
N PRO A 782 4.11 -31.90 -15.11
CA PRO A 782 5.34 -32.16 -14.36
C PRO A 782 6.00 -33.44 -14.86
N HIS A 783 7.28 -33.39 -15.20
CA HIS A 783 7.99 -34.58 -15.62
C HIS A 783 8.20 -35.54 -14.44
N CYS A 784 7.68 -36.76 -14.55
CA CYS A 784 7.74 -37.78 -13.50
C CYS A 784 8.76 -38.86 -13.85
N ALA A 785 9.85 -38.96 -13.09
CA ALA A 785 10.89 -39.96 -13.32
C ALA A 785 10.66 -41.30 -12.60
N LEU A 786 9.73 -41.33 -11.64
CA LEU A 786 9.40 -42.53 -10.84
C LEU A 786 8.01 -43.04 -11.22
N PRO A 787 7.81 -44.38 -11.27
CA PRO A 787 6.51 -44.95 -11.51
C PRO A 787 5.52 -44.58 -10.40
N ARG A 788 4.26 -44.33 -10.77
CA ARG A 788 3.17 -43.99 -9.85
C ARG A 788 2.16 -45.12 -9.67
N SER A 789 2.23 -46.13 -10.53
CA SER A 789 1.45 -47.35 -10.40
C SER A 789 1.98 -48.25 -9.30
N LEU A 790 1.07 -49.02 -8.70
CA LEU A 790 1.40 -50.15 -7.83
C LEU A 790 0.90 -51.45 -8.48
N SER A 791 1.36 -52.60 -7.97
CA SER A 791 0.86 -53.89 -8.40
C SER A 791 -0.66 -53.99 -8.22
N ARG A 792 -1.31 -54.62 -9.19
CA ARG A 792 -2.77 -54.72 -9.25
C ARG A 792 -3.31 -55.62 -8.14
N GLU A 793 -4.43 -55.23 -7.56
CA GLU A 793 -5.21 -56.07 -6.64
C GLU A 793 -6.35 -56.80 -7.37
N ALA A 794 -7.02 -57.72 -6.67
CA ALA A 794 -8.21 -58.37 -7.19
C ALA A 794 -9.31 -57.33 -7.48
N ALA A 795 -9.98 -57.46 -8.62
CA ALA A 795 -11.07 -56.56 -8.99
C ALA A 795 -12.19 -56.60 -7.93
N ALA A 796 -12.65 -55.43 -7.52
CA ALA A 796 -13.76 -55.28 -6.60
C ALA A 796 -15.09 -55.47 -7.33
N THR A 797 -16.15 -55.76 -6.59
CA THR A 797 -17.50 -55.86 -7.13
C THR A 797 -17.90 -54.51 -7.76
N PRO A 798 -18.36 -54.46 -9.02
CA PRO A 798 -18.76 -53.21 -9.66
C PRO A 798 -19.90 -52.56 -8.88
N LEU A 799 -19.79 -51.24 -8.68
CA LEU A 799 -20.79 -50.45 -7.98
C LEU A 799 -22.02 -50.25 -8.88
N THR A 800 -23.18 -50.00 -8.27
CA THR A 800 -24.37 -49.58 -9.03
C THR A 800 -24.16 -48.16 -9.58
N PRO A 801 -24.74 -47.78 -10.73
CA PRO A 801 -24.58 -46.44 -11.28
C PRO A 801 -24.98 -45.32 -10.31
N LEU A 802 -25.98 -45.58 -9.46
CA LEU A 802 -26.40 -44.65 -8.41
C LEU A 802 -25.33 -44.52 -7.31
N ALA A 803 -24.70 -45.62 -6.90
CA ALA A 803 -23.60 -45.59 -5.93
C ALA A 803 -22.36 -44.88 -6.49
N GLU A 804 -22.03 -45.09 -7.77
CA GLU A 804 -20.97 -44.35 -8.46
C GLU A 804 -21.27 -42.85 -8.49
N TYR A 805 -22.49 -42.47 -8.89
CA TYR A 805 -22.93 -41.08 -8.94
C TYR A 805 -22.85 -40.38 -7.57
N HIS A 806 -23.19 -41.09 -6.48
CA HIS A 806 -23.09 -40.56 -5.12
C HIS A 806 -21.66 -40.36 -4.61
N ARG A 807 -20.65 -41.03 -5.20
CA ARG A 807 -19.24 -40.71 -4.93
C ARG A 807 -18.85 -39.44 -5.66
N TYR A 808 -18.85 -39.51 -6.99
CA TYR A 808 -18.77 -38.34 -7.86
C TYR A 808 -19.62 -38.59 -9.11
N PRO A 809 -20.41 -37.62 -9.58
CA PRO A 809 -21.19 -37.74 -10.81
C PRO A 809 -20.39 -38.28 -12.00
N VAL A 810 -19.13 -37.85 -12.15
CA VAL A 810 -18.23 -38.33 -13.22
C VAL A 810 -17.87 -39.82 -13.13
N CYS A 811 -17.96 -40.45 -11.96
CA CYS A 811 -17.73 -41.89 -11.83
C CYS A 811 -18.77 -42.71 -12.59
N SER A 812 -20.00 -42.19 -12.72
CA SER A 812 -21.08 -42.83 -13.49
C SER A 812 -21.02 -42.53 -14.99
N LEU A 813 -20.22 -41.52 -15.40
CA LEU A 813 -20.07 -41.16 -16.80
C LEU A 813 -19.18 -42.18 -17.52
N ARG A 814 -19.68 -42.66 -18.66
CA ARG A 814 -18.94 -43.48 -19.61
C ARG A 814 -19.08 -42.85 -20.98
N THR A 815 -18.04 -42.97 -21.81
CA THR A 815 -18.16 -42.58 -23.22
C THR A 815 -19.18 -43.50 -23.90
N ALA A 816 -19.67 -43.12 -25.08
CA ALA A 816 -20.69 -43.91 -25.80
C ALA A 816 -20.26 -45.37 -26.06
N SER A 817 -18.96 -45.67 -26.06
CA SER A 817 -18.44 -47.02 -26.21
C SER A 817 -17.94 -47.66 -24.91
N GLY A 818 -18.04 -47.00 -23.75
CA GLY A 818 -17.79 -47.61 -22.44
C GLY A 818 -16.52 -47.18 -21.69
N LEU A 819 -15.74 -46.24 -22.23
CA LEU A 819 -14.49 -45.78 -21.62
C LEU A 819 -14.77 -44.92 -20.37
N ALA A 820 -14.06 -45.17 -19.27
CA ALA A 820 -14.32 -44.52 -17.98
C ALA A 820 -13.46 -43.27 -17.77
N ILE A 821 -13.90 -42.38 -16.87
CA ILE A 821 -13.14 -41.16 -16.53
C ILE A 821 -11.74 -41.47 -15.97
N THR A 822 -11.60 -42.59 -15.26
CA THR A 822 -10.33 -43.08 -14.70
C THR A 822 -9.34 -43.43 -15.79
N ASP A 823 -9.79 -43.99 -16.91
CA ASP A 823 -8.90 -44.34 -18.03
C ASP A 823 -8.32 -43.07 -18.65
N LEU A 824 -9.14 -42.04 -18.86
CA LEU A 824 -8.70 -40.74 -19.37
C LEU A 824 -7.73 -40.04 -18.41
N ALA A 825 -8.01 -40.09 -17.09
CA ALA A 825 -7.14 -39.52 -16.08
C ALA A 825 -5.77 -40.22 -16.04
N LEU A 826 -5.74 -41.54 -16.13
CA LEU A 826 -4.50 -42.33 -16.11
C LEU A 826 -3.69 -42.16 -17.39
N LEU A 827 -4.32 -42.15 -18.57
CA LEU A 827 -3.62 -41.84 -19.83
C LEU A 827 -3.01 -40.43 -19.80
N THR A 828 -3.70 -39.47 -19.17
CA THR A 828 -3.19 -38.10 -18.98
C THR A 828 -2.04 -38.05 -17.98
N GLN A 829 -2.08 -38.83 -16.91
CA GLN A 829 -0.97 -38.94 -15.95
C GLN A 829 0.23 -39.68 -16.57
N LEU A 830 -0.01 -40.67 -17.42
CA LEU A 830 1.03 -41.49 -18.04
C LEU A 830 2.00 -40.66 -18.87
N VAL A 831 1.50 -39.75 -19.72
CA VAL A 831 2.35 -38.91 -20.57
C VAL A 831 3.30 -38.00 -19.78
N ASN A 832 3.02 -37.72 -18.50
CA ASN A 832 3.92 -36.98 -17.64
C ASN A 832 5.26 -37.71 -17.38
N SER A 833 5.27 -39.03 -17.53
CA SER A 833 6.47 -39.88 -17.42
C SER A 833 7.13 -40.21 -18.76
N TYR A 834 6.64 -39.65 -19.87
CA TYR A 834 7.13 -39.94 -21.22
C TYR A 834 8.65 -39.73 -21.35
N GLY A 835 9.35 -40.71 -21.91
CA GLY A 835 10.81 -40.68 -22.08
C GLY A 835 11.59 -41.27 -20.90
N THR A 836 10.90 -41.84 -19.91
CA THR A 836 11.49 -42.57 -18.78
C THR A 836 10.95 -44.00 -18.69
N ASP A 837 11.66 -44.90 -17.99
CA ASP A 837 11.21 -46.28 -17.78
C ASP A 837 9.89 -46.36 -17.00
N ALA A 838 9.58 -45.33 -16.20
CA ALA A 838 8.33 -45.21 -15.46
C ALA A 838 7.10 -45.21 -16.38
N PHE A 839 7.22 -44.68 -17.60
CA PHE A 839 6.14 -44.71 -18.58
C PHE A 839 5.67 -46.12 -18.91
N PHE A 840 6.60 -47.01 -19.24
CA PHE A 840 6.24 -48.38 -19.62
C PHE A 840 5.74 -49.17 -18.42
N PHE A 841 6.35 -48.97 -17.24
CA PHE A 841 5.90 -49.61 -16.01
C PHE A 841 4.47 -49.22 -15.62
N ASP A 842 4.15 -47.92 -15.65
CA ASP A 842 2.81 -47.42 -15.36
C ASP A 842 1.80 -47.84 -16.43
N PHE A 843 2.21 -47.87 -17.71
CA PHE A 843 1.36 -48.35 -18.79
C PHE A 843 1.01 -49.83 -18.62
N GLU A 844 1.98 -50.68 -18.30
CA GLU A 844 1.74 -52.10 -18.05
C GLU A 844 0.85 -52.31 -16.82
N ASN A 845 1.17 -51.73 -15.67
CA ASN A 845 0.39 -51.98 -14.46
C ASN A 845 -1.07 -51.50 -14.57
N TRP A 846 -1.31 -50.36 -15.21
CA TRP A 846 -2.66 -49.82 -15.35
C TRP A 846 -3.42 -50.40 -16.55
N PHE A 847 -2.75 -50.74 -17.65
CA PHE A 847 -3.43 -51.05 -18.91
C PHE A 847 -3.10 -52.42 -19.52
N ASN A 848 -2.22 -53.25 -18.94
CA ASN A 848 -1.88 -54.57 -19.53
C ASN A 848 -3.06 -55.56 -19.60
N SER A 849 -4.12 -55.37 -18.81
CA SER A 849 -5.37 -56.14 -18.96
C SER A 849 -6.40 -55.48 -19.88
N THR A 850 -6.09 -54.29 -20.39
CA THR A 850 -6.97 -53.50 -21.26
C THR A 850 -6.40 -53.50 -22.66
N ASP A 851 -7.24 -53.21 -23.65
CA ASP A 851 -6.93 -53.31 -25.07
C ASP A 851 -6.27 -52.06 -25.67
N PHE A 852 -5.72 -51.19 -24.81
CA PHE A 852 -5.05 -49.97 -25.26
C PHE A 852 -3.68 -50.27 -25.85
N SER A 853 -3.42 -49.71 -27.02
CA SER A 853 -2.11 -49.65 -27.64
C SER A 853 -1.61 -48.21 -27.70
N TYR A 854 -0.33 -47.99 -27.39
CA TYR A 854 0.31 -46.69 -27.52
C TYR A 854 0.85 -46.48 -28.93
N GLY A 855 0.34 -45.46 -29.63
CA GLY A 855 0.70 -45.12 -31.01
C GLY A 855 1.85 -44.12 -31.13
N GLY A 856 2.47 -43.71 -30.02
CA GLY A 856 3.56 -42.73 -30.00
C GLY A 856 3.10 -41.27 -30.02
N VAL A 857 4.07 -40.38 -30.22
CA VAL A 857 3.84 -38.95 -30.48
C VAL A 857 3.45 -38.80 -31.95
N VAL A 858 2.22 -38.37 -32.21
CA VAL A 858 1.67 -38.26 -33.58
C VAL A 858 1.82 -36.88 -34.18
N GLN A 859 1.98 -35.86 -33.34
CA GLN A 859 2.19 -34.49 -33.76
C GLN A 859 3.04 -33.76 -32.72
N GLU A 860 4.04 -33.03 -33.20
CA GLU A 860 4.82 -32.10 -32.39
C GLU A 860 4.46 -30.67 -32.84
N PHE A 861 4.04 -29.84 -31.89
CA PHE A 861 3.73 -28.44 -32.16
C PHE A 861 4.93 -27.59 -31.76
N PHE A 862 5.60 -27.02 -32.76
CA PHE A 862 6.79 -26.19 -32.58
C PHE A 862 6.48 -24.72 -32.77
N SER A 863 6.91 -23.87 -31.83
CA SER A 863 6.97 -22.44 -32.08
C SER A 863 8.19 -21.76 -31.46
N GLY A 864 9.40 -22.21 -31.81
CA GLY A 864 10.65 -21.53 -31.47
C GLY A 864 11.10 -21.58 -30.00
N GLU A 865 10.17 -21.59 -29.04
CA GLU A 865 10.44 -21.40 -27.60
C GLU A 865 9.78 -22.47 -26.70
N GLY A 866 9.20 -23.53 -27.29
CA GLY A 866 8.68 -24.68 -26.55
C GLY A 866 8.08 -25.75 -27.47
N LYS A 867 8.07 -27.00 -26.98
CA LYS A 867 7.54 -28.18 -27.70
C LYS A 867 6.32 -28.73 -26.97
N TRP A 868 5.19 -28.79 -27.68
CA TRP A 868 3.98 -29.47 -27.19
C TRP A 868 3.83 -30.78 -27.96
N LEU A 869 3.51 -31.86 -27.24
CA LEU A 869 3.45 -33.21 -27.80
C LEU A 869 2.01 -33.71 -27.77
N LEU A 870 1.55 -34.28 -28.88
CA LEU A 870 0.28 -34.98 -28.98
C LEU A 870 0.53 -36.48 -28.99
N HIS A 871 0.12 -37.16 -27.92
CA HIS A 871 0.25 -38.60 -27.78
C HIS A 871 -1.04 -39.30 -28.23
N ARG A 872 -0.92 -40.46 -28.88
CA ARG A 872 -2.06 -41.24 -29.36
C ARG A 872 -2.14 -42.58 -28.65
N PHE A 873 -3.35 -42.92 -28.18
CA PHE A 873 -3.69 -44.22 -27.65
C PHE A 873 -4.91 -44.75 -28.40
N ASP A 874 -4.85 -46.00 -28.87
CA ASP A 874 -5.94 -46.64 -29.59
C ASP A 874 -6.46 -47.84 -28.79
N SER A 875 -7.77 -47.89 -28.60
CA SER A 875 -8.50 -49.03 -28.07
C SER A 875 -9.26 -49.73 -29.20
N THR A 876 -9.17 -51.05 -29.22
CA THR A 876 -9.88 -51.92 -30.17
C THR A 876 -11.25 -52.35 -29.67
N VAL A 877 -11.39 -52.64 -28.37
CA VAL A 877 -12.62 -53.03 -27.67
C VAL A 877 -13.60 -51.87 -27.61
N TYR A 878 -13.15 -50.67 -27.21
CA TYR A 878 -14.00 -49.49 -27.15
C TYR A 878 -14.10 -48.75 -28.49
N ASN A 879 -13.41 -49.23 -29.54
CA ASN A 879 -13.35 -48.60 -30.86
C ASN A 879 -13.11 -47.07 -30.79
N GLN A 880 -12.19 -46.65 -29.93
CA GLN A 880 -11.89 -45.25 -29.63
C GLN A 880 -10.39 -44.96 -29.73
N THR A 881 -10.07 -43.74 -30.14
CA THR A 881 -8.73 -43.16 -30.11
C THR A 881 -8.73 -42.01 -29.10
N VAL A 882 -7.83 -42.08 -28.13
CA VAL A 882 -7.61 -41.03 -27.12
C VAL A 882 -6.33 -40.27 -27.49
N LEU A 883 -6.46 -38.97 -27.69
CA LEU A 883 -5.36 -38.05 -27.91
C LEU A 883 -5.06 -37.31 -26.61
N VAL A 884 -3.80 -37.32 -26.17
CA VAL A 884 -3.37 -36.64 -24.94
C VAL A 884 -2.41 -35.52 -25.30
N LEU A 885 -2.78 -34.28 -25.00
CA LEU A 885 -1.94 -33.11 -25.20
C LEU A 885 -1.05 -32.88 -23.97
N HIS A 886 0.26 -32.87 -24.18
CA HIS A 886 1.26 -32.72 -23.13
C HIS A 886 2.15 -31.50 -23.37
N ASN A 887 2.46 -30.77 -22.30
CA ASN A 887 3.41 -29.65 -22.33
C ASN A 887 4.30 -29.65 -21.08
N GLY A 888 5.58 -29.98 -21.26
CA GLY A 888 6.60 -29.92 -20.21
C GLY A 888 7.34 -28.58 -20.10
N ASP A 889 7.04 -27.60 -20.96
CA ASP A 889 7.77 -26.33 -21.00
C ASP A 889 7.03 -25.21 -20.25
N ALA A 890 7.69 -24.68 -19.20
CA ALA A 890 7.17 -23.62 -18.34
C ALA A 890 6.95 -22.30 -19.04
N LEU A 891 7.88 -21.86 -19.90
CA LEU A 891 7.72 -20.57 -20.58
C LEU A 891 6.56 -20.62 -21.57
N SER A 892 6.46 -21.72 -22.32
CA SER A 892 5.34 -21.90 -23.25
C SER A 892 3.99 -21.94 -22.53
N SER A 893 3.95 -22.50 -21.30
CA SER A 893 2.76 -22.45 -20.43
C SER A 893 2.45 -21.03 -19.95
N MET A 894 3.45 -20.25 -19.53
CA MET A 894 3.28 -18.84 -19.16
C MET A 894 2.75 -18.00 -20.33
N LEU A 895 3.27 -18.21 -21.54
CA LEU A 895 2.78 -17.56 -22.74
C LEU A 895 1.37 -18.01 -23.11
N ALA A 896 1.01 -19.27 -22.92
CA ALA A 896 -0.35 -19.76 -23.12
C ALA A 896 -1.34 -19.19 -22.08
N MET A 897 -0.89 -18.91 -20.85
CA MET A 897 -1.71 -18.23 -19.83
C MET A 897 -2.17 -16.83 -20.26
N THR A 898 -1.53 -16.22 -21.27
CA THR A 898 -2.01 -14.94 -21.85
C THR A 898 -3.42 -15.03 -22.44
N ALA A 899 -3.89 -16.23 -22.81
CA ALA A 899 -5.28 -16.45 -23.23
C ALA A 899 -6.28 -16.10 -22.11
N TRP A 900 -5.93 -16.41 -20.85
CA TRP A 900 -6.76 -16.16 -19.67
C TRP A 900 -6.44 -14.85 -18.95
N LEU A 901 -5.50 -14.04 -19.45
CA LEU A 901 -5.01 -12.84 -18.79
C LEU A 901 -6.14 -11.87 -18.43
N GLY A 902 -7.06 -11.60 -19.38
CA GLY A 902 -8.22 -10.76 -19.11
C GLY A 902 -9.13 -11.31 -18.02
N SER A 903 -9.34 -12.64 -17.96
CA SER A 903 -10.09 -13.25 -16.87
C SER A 903 -9.37 -13.12 -15.53
N ILE A 904 -8.04 -13.31 -15.50
CA ILE A 904 -7.22 -13.15 -14.29
C ILE A 904 -7.32 -11.70 -13.81
N SER A 905 -7.17 -10.72 -14.71
CA SER A 905 -7.26 -9.30 -14.39
C SER A 905 -8.63 -8.89 -13.86
N LEU A 906 -9.73 -9.50 -14.33
CA LEU A 906 -11.09 -9.16 -13.88
C LEU A 906 -11.47 -9.80 -12.53
N SER A 907 -10.69 -10.76 -12.02
CA SER A 907 -11.00 -11.52 -10.79
C SER A 907 -11.42 -10.65 -9.58
N PRO A 908 -10.78 -9.49 -9.28
CA PRO A 908 -11.17 -8.66 -8.14
C PRO A 908 -12.60 -8.09 -8.22
N LEU A 909 -13.17 -7.99 -9.42
CA LEU A 909 -14.51 -7.43 -9.66
C LEU A 909 -15.55 -8.52 -9.98
N HIS A 910 -15.12 -9.77 -10.13
CA HIS A 910 -15.95 -10.87 -10.62
C HIS A 910 -17.11 -11.22 -9.68
N ILE A 911 -16.91 -11.10 -8.35
CA ILE A 911 -17.94 -11.38 -7.31
C ILE A 911 -19.24 -10.59 -7.56
N PHE A 912 -19.13 -9.41 -8.16
CA PHE A 912 -20.26 -8.50 -8.40
C PHE A 912 -20.65 -8.40 -9.88
N LEU A 913 -20.24 -9.35 -10.73
CA LEU A 913 -20.52 -9.35 -12.18
C LEU A 913 -21.30 -10.60 -12.63
N PRO A 914 -22.36 -10.44 -13.45
CA PRO A 914 -22.98 -11.58 -14.11
C PRO A 914 -22.00 -12.26 -15.09
N ALA A 915 -21.99 -13.60 -15.14
CA ALA A 915 -21.07 -14.37 -16.01
C ALA A 915 -21.13 -13.96 -17.49
N SER A 916 -22.33 -13.67 -18.02
CA SER A 916 -22.51 -13.19 -19.40
C SER A 916 -21.84 -11.84 -19.67
N TRP A 917 -21.74 -10.98 -18.65
CA TRP A 917 -21.03 -9.70 -18.75
C TRP A 917 -19.53 -9.90 -18.62
N SER A 918 -19.08 -10.81 -17.74
CA SER A 918 -17.68 -11.19 -17.62
C SER A 918 -17.09 -11.62 -18.97
N ASN A 919 -17.78 -12.46 -19.74
CA ASN A 919 -17.35 -12.85 -21.10
C ASN A 919 -17.14 -11.64 -22.03
N ASN A 920 -18.07 -10.67 -22.01
CA ASN A 920 -17.97 -9.46 -22.84
C ASN A 920 -16.85 -8.52 -22.38
N ILE A 921 -16.71 -8.30 -21.07
CA ILE A 921 -15.69 -7.43 -20.51
C ILE A 921 -14.30 -8.02 -20.76
N VAL A 922 -14.12 -9.33 -20.50
CA VAL A 922 -12.86 -10.05 -20.78
C VAL A 922 -12.47 -9.91 -22.25
N TYR A 923 -13.41 -10.08 -23.18
CA TYR A 923 -13.17 -9.84 -24.61
C TYR A 923 -12.65 -8.42 -24.89
N ILE A 924 -13.30 -7.39 -24.32
CA ILE A 924 -12.93 -5.98 -24.53
C ILE A 924 -11.55 -5.67 -23.95
N ILE A 925 -11.27 -6.07 -22.70
CA ILE A 925 -10.01 -5.73 -22.05
C ILE A 925 -8.82 -6.50 -22.64
N SER A 926 -9.06 -7.67 -23.25
CA SER A 926 -8.02 -8.52 -23.88
C SER A 926 -7.70 -8.12 -25.32
N PHE A 927 -8.03 -6.89 -25.75
CA PHE A 927 -7.84 -6.43 -27.12
C PHE A 927 -6.37 -6.46 -27.56
N VAL A 928 -5.41 -6.15 -26.66
CA VAL A 928 -3.96 -6.20 -26.96
C VAL A 928 -3.49 -7.63 -27.20
N THR A 929 -4.05 -8.61 -26.48
CA THR A 929 -3.76 -10.03 -26.71
C THR A 929 -4.15 -10.48 -28.12
N GLN A 930 -5.11 -9.79 -28.76
CA GLN A 930 -5.49 -10.05 -30.15
C GLN A 930 -4.60 -9.36 -31.19
N MET A 931 -3.72 -8.45 -30.76
CA MET A 931 -2.79 -7.73 -31.62
C MET A 931 -1.41 -8.38 -31.68
N ILE A 932 -1.06 -9.23 -30.71
CA ILE A 932 0.20 -9.98 -30.65
C ILE A 932 -0.07 -11.45 -31.01
N ASP A 933 0.75 -12.02 -31.90
CA ASP A 933 0.63 -13.41 -32.36
C ASP A 933 1.27 -14.39 -31.35
N PHE A 934 0.59 -14.59 -30.21
CA PHE A 934 1.04 -15.53 -29.18
C PHE A 934 1.04 -16.98 -29.68
N PRO A 935 2.07 -17.80 -29.31
CA PRO A 935 2.22 -19.20 -29.70
C PRO A 935 0.97 -20.08 -29.60
N TRP A 936 0.19 -19.93 -28.52
CA TRP A 936 -0.94 -20.81 -28.21
C TRP A 936 -2.03 -20.80 -29.27
N ARG A 937 -2.20 -19.70 -30.03
CA ARG A 937 -3.16 -19.63 -31.14
C ARG A 937 -2.77 -20.55 -32.29
N ARG A 938 -1.47 -20.62 -32.58
CA ARG A 938 -0.95 -21.52 -33.62
C ARG A 938 -1.05 -22.97 -33.17
N TYR A 939 -0.79 -23.27 -31.90
CA TYR A 939 -0.97 -24.60 -31.34
C TYR A 939 -2.42 -25.07 -31.43
N GLU A 940 -3.35 -24.22 -31.00
CA GLU A 940 -4.79 -24.48 -31.07
C GLU A 940 -5.23 -24.75 -32.51
N GLN A 941 -4.87 -23.87 -33.45
CA GLN A 941 -5.28 -24.03 -34.85
C GLN A 941 -4.66 -25.26 -35.52
N GLN A 942 -3.38 -25.58 -35.24
CA GLN A 942 -2.75 -26.79 -35.73
C GLN A 942 -3.40 -28.06 -35.16
N LEU A 943 -3.76 -28.04 -33.88
CA LEU A 943 -4.45 -29.14 -33.21
C LEU A 943 -5.86 -29.34 -33.78
N VAL A 944 -6.63 -28.26 -33.99
CA VAL A 944 -7.95 -28.31 -34.65
C VAL A 944 -7.85 -28.94 -36.04
N ASN A 945 -6.91 -28.48 -36.87
CA ASN A 945 -6.74 -28.98 -38.24
C ASN A 945 -6.37 -30.47 -38.24
N TYR A 946 -5.46 -30.88 -37.36
CA TYR A 946 -5.08 -32.28 -37.22
C TYR A 946 -6.27 -33.15 -36.82
N MET A 947 -7.05 -32.71 -35.83
CA MET A 947 -8.20 -33.43 -35.32
C MET A 947 -9.35 -33.54 -36.34
N GLN A 948 -9.64 -32.47 -37.07
CA GLN A 948 -10.63 -32.49 -38.14
C GLN A 948 -10.22 -33.43 -39.27
N GLY A 949 -8.94 -33.42 -39.65
CA GLY A 949 -8.39 -34.36 -40.62
C GLY A 949 -8.50 -35.81 -40.15
N LEU A 950 -8.14 -36.09 -38.90
CA LEU A 950 -8.25 -37.43 -38.32
C LEU A 950 -9.70 -37.90 -38.23
N ARG A 951 -10.63 -37.02 -37.86
CA ARG A 951 -12.07 -37.32 -37.80
C ARG A 951 -12.66 -37.63 -39.17
N ALA A 952 -12.15 -37.02 -40.25
CA ALA A 952 -12.61 -37.30 -41.60
C ALA A 952 -12.19 -38.68 -42.12
N VAL A 953 -11.08 -39.23 -41.61
CA VAL A 953 -10.48 -40.49 -42.08
C VAL A 953 -10.76 -41.66 -41.13
N SER A 954 -10.89 -41.39 -39.83
CA SER A 954 -11.08 -42.42 -38.81
C SER A 954 -12.54 -42.81 -38.64
N THR A 955 -12.80 -44.11 -38.60
CA THR A 955 -14.11 -44.67 -38.18
C THR A 955 -14.22 -44.83 -36.67
N LYS A 956 -13.11 -44.68 -35.93
CA LYS A 956 -13.07 -44.75 -34.46
C LYS A 956 -13.56 -43.46 -33.82
N GLY A 957 -14.22 -43.56 -32.67
CA GLY A 957 -14.57 -42.40 -31.86
C GLY A 957 -13.31 -41.67 -31.38
N LEU A 958 -13.27 -40.35 -31.44
CA LEU A 958 -12.11 -39.56 -31.06
C LEU A 958 -12.37 -38.80 -29.75
N ILE A 959 -11.42 -38.85 -28.83
CA ILE A 959 -11.46 -38.12 -27.56
C ILE A 959 -10.14 -37.38 -27.38
N LEU A 960 -10.22 -36.12 -26.94
CA LEU A 960 -9.06 -35.32 -26.58
C LEU A 960 -8.98 -35.18 -25.05
N THR A 961 -7.79 -35.26 -24.49
CA THR A 961 -7.55 -35.02 -23.07
C THR A 961 -6.24 -34.28 -22.84
N GLY A 962 -6.09 -33.68 -21.66
CA GLY A 962 -4.89 -32.98 -21.23
C GLY A 962 -5.06 -32.40 -19.84
N SER A 963 -3.95 -31.93 -19.27
CA SER A 963 -3.94 -31.33 -17.93
C SER A 963 -3.25 -29.96 -17.89
N GLY A 964 -3.50 -29.19 -16.83
CA GLY A 964 -2.86 -27.88 -16.64
C GLY A 964 -3.20 -26.89 -17.77
N VAL A 965 -2.23 -26.09 -18.19
CA VAL A 965 -2.43 -25.10 -19.27
C VAL A 965 -2.68 -25.80 -20.62
N ALA A 966 -2.04 -26.96 -20.84
CA ALA A 966 -2.26 -27.76 -22.05
C ALA A 966 -3.71 -28.25 -22.14
N GLY A 967 -4.27 -28.73 -21.02
CA GLY A 967 -5.70 -29.07 -20.94
C GLY A 967 -6.61 -27.88 -21.27
N GLY A 968 -6.28 -26.68 -20.77
CA GLY A 968 -6.98 -25.45 -21.15
C GLY A 968 -7.02 -25.22 -22.66
N ILE A 969 -5.88 -25.30 -23.36
CA ILE A 969 -5.82 -25.13 -24.83
C ILE A 969 -6.50 -26.30 -25.56
N ALA A 970 -6.37 -27.52 -25.05
CA ALA A 970 -7.06 -28.70 -25.58
C ALA A 970 -8.59 -28.52 -25.56
N SER A 971 -9.15 -27.92 -24.50
CA SER A 971 -10.59 -27.63 -24.44
C SER A 971 -11.06 -26.65 -25.51
N ILE A 972 -10.25 -25.63 -25.84
CA ILE A 972 -10.55 -24.68 -26.92
C ILE A 972 -10.56 -25.41 -28.25
N ALA A 973 -9.47 -26.13 -28.56
CA ALA A 973 -9.30 -26.84 -29.82
C ALA A 973 -10.37 -27.93 -30.01
N GLY A 974 -10.67 -28.70 -28.96
CA GLY A 974 -11.67 -29.77 -29.02
C GLY A 974 -13.08 -29.26 -29.25
N ALA A 975 -13.45 -28.14 -28.63
CA ALA A 975 -14.73 -27.49 -28.87
C ALA A 975 -14.85 -26.99 -30.32
N HIS A 976 -13.81 -26.36 -30.89
CA HIS A 976 -13.78 -25.95 -32.31
C HIS A 976 -13.81 -27.14 -33.28
N ALA A 977 -13.11 -28.23 -32.96
CA ALA A 977 -13.13 -29.45 -33.78
C ALA A 977 -14.38 -30.31 -33.54
N GLN A 978 -15.26 -29.92 -32.61
CA GLN A 978 -16.47 -30.63 -32.21
C GLN A 978 -16.19 -32.08 -31.80
N ILE A 979 -15.15 -32.27 -30.98
CA ILE A 979 -14.69 -33.54 -30.43
C ILE A 979 -14.89 -33.52 -28.92
N GLN A 980 -15.24 -34.66 -28.33
CA GLN A 980 -15.35 -34.75 -26.88
C GLN A 980 -13.98 -34.55 -26.24
N THR A 981 -13.91 -33.58 -25.33
CA THR A 981 -12.69 -33.22 -24.63
C THR A 981 -12.91 -33.25 -23.13
N VAL A 982 -12.09 -34.04 -22.44
CA VAL A 982 -12.07 -34.12 -20.99
C VAL A 982 -10.75 -33.53 -20.50
N ILE A 983 -10.81 -32.53 -19.63
CA ILE A 983 -9.61 -31.84 -19.16
C ILE A 983 -9.49 -31.96 -17.65
N PHE A 984 -8.25 -32.05 -17.17
CA PHE A 984 -7.96 -32.25 -15.76
C PHE A 984 -7.15 -31.08 -15.17
N GLY A 985 -7.54 -30.54 -14.02
CA GLY A 985 -6.75 -29.50 -13.34
C GLY A 985 -6.41 -28.31 -14.26
N SER A 986 -7.39 -27.78 -14.99
CA SER A 986 -7.19 -26.90 -16.15
C SER A 986 -8.05 -25.63 -16.07
N PRO A 987 -7.59 -24.50 -16.64
CA PRO A 987 -8.36 -23.27 -16.64
C PRO A 987 -9.64 -23.41 -17.49
N GLY A 988 -10.72 -22.78 -17.03
CA GLY A 988 -12.04 -22.82 -17.66
C GLY A 988 -12.19 -21.89 -18.88
N LEU A 989 -13.27 -22.09 -19.63
CA LEU A 989 -13.55 -21.37 -20.88
C LEU A 989 -14.71 -20.38 -20.80
N LEU A 990 -15.50 -20.38 -19.73
CA LEU A 990 -16.78 -19.68 -19.68
C LEU A 990 -16.63 -18.16 -19.91
N HIS A 991 -15.56 -17.56 -19.39
CA HIS A 991 -15.27 -16.13 -19.58
C HIS A 991 -14.57 -15.82 -20.90
N LEU A 992 -14.15 -16.83 -21.66
CA LEU A 992 -13.35 -16.68 -22.88
C LEU A 992 -14.13 -16.99 -24.15
N LEU A 993 -15.37 -17.50 -24.05
CA LEU A 993 -16.18 -17.92 -25.20
C LEU A 993 -16.17 -16.91 -26.36
N ARG A 994 -16.33 -15.61 -26.07
CA ARG A 994 -16.32 -14.57 -27.11
C ARG A 994 -14.92 -14.28 -27.66
N LEU A 995 -13.88 -14.42 -26.85
CA LEU A 995 -12.49 -14.26 -27.26
C LEU A 995 -12.02 -15.40 -28.17
N THR A 996 -12.47 -16.61 -27.89
CA THR A 996 -12.14 -17.81 -28.69
C THR A 996 -13.08 -18.01 -29.88
N GLY A 997 -14.26 -17.41 -29.87
CA GLY A 997 -15.26 -17.58 -30.93
C GLY A 997 -16.20 -18.77 -30.71
N LEU A 998 -16.21 -19.35 -29.51
CA LEU A 998 -17.04 -20.49 -29.11
C LEU A 998 -18.45 -20.04 -28.66
N SER A 999 -19.45 -20.86 -28.99
CA SER A 999 -20.78 -20.73 -28.40
C SER A 999 -20.87 -21.48 -27.06
N LEU A 1000 -21.79 -21.06 -26.19
CA LEU A 1000 -22.08 -21.76 -24.94
C LEU A 1000 -22.54 -23.22 -25.18
N ALA A 1001 -23.27 -23.44 -26.28
CA ALA A 1001 -23.76 -24.76 -26.65
C ALA A 1001 -22.64 -25.72 -27.06
N GLU A 1002 -21.63 -25.23 -27.80
CA GLU A 1002 -20.46 -26.04 -28.16
C GLU A 1002 -19.63 -26.38 -26.92
N TYR A 1003 -19.40 -25.41 -26.03
CA TYR A 1003 -18.74 -25.65 -24.75
C TYR A 1003 -19.47 -26.74 -23.94
N HIS A 1004 -20.79 -26.64 -23.79
CA HIS A 1004 -21.61 -27.62 -23.06
C HIS A 1004 -21.65 -29.00 -23.69
N LYS A 1005 -21.51 -29.09 -25.01
CA LYS A 1005 -21.62 -30.37 -25.72
C LYS A 1005 -20.30 -31.14 -25.76
N TYR A 1006 -19.18 -30.42 -25.78
CA TYR A 1006 -17.88 -31.00 -26.11
C TYR A 1006 -16.85 -30.93 -24.98
N VAL A 1007 -17.04 -30.14 -23.93
CA VAL A 1007 -16.03 -29.95 -22.89
C VAL A 1007 -16.54 -30.41 -21.52
N LEU A 1008 -15.82 -31.32 -20.89
CA LEU A 1008 -15.99 -31.71 -19.48
C LEU A 1008 -14.71 -31.37 -18.72
N THR A 1009 -14.83 -30.64 -17.61
CA THR A 1009 -13.69 -30.28 -16.76
C THR A 1009 -13.72 -31.05 -15.44
N VAL A 1010 -12.62 -31.70 -15.09
CA VAL A 1010 -12.47 -32.38 -13.80
C VAL A 1010 -11.30 -31.74 -13.05
N GLY A 1011 -11.57 -31.17 -11.89
CA GLY A 1011 -10.59 -30.46 -11.08
C GLY A 1011 -10.76 -30.75 -9.61
N ALA A 1012 -10.02 -30.06 -8.77
CA ALA A 1012 -10.14 -30.17 -7.31
C ALA A 1012 -10.70 -28.87 -6.70
N SER A 1013 -11.36 -28.96 -5.55
CA SER A 1013 -11.93 -27.80 -4.83
C SER A 1013 -10.90 -26.71 -4.51
N ASN A 1014 -9.67 -27.11 -4.18
CA ASN A 1014 -8.55 -26.21 -3.87
C ASN A 1014 -7.54 -26.06 -5.01
N GLY A 1015 -7.84 -26.56 -6.22
CA GLY A 1015 -6.96 -26.40 -7.39
C GLY A 1015 -6.96 -24.96 -7.92
N VAL A 1016 -5.78 -24.36 -8.09
CA VAL A 1016 -5.69 -22.93 -8.47
C VAL A 1016 -6.16 -22.67 -9.91
N LEU A 1017 -5.73 -23.49 -10.89
CA LEU A 1017 -6.09 -23.28 -12.29
C LEU A 1017 -7.57 -23.51 -12.55
N ASP A 1018 -8.21 -24.44 -11.84
CA ASP A 1018 -9.63 -24.74 -12.02
C ASP A 1018 -10.56 -23.58 -11.62
N ASN A 1019 -10.01 -22.53 -11.00
CA ASN A 1019 -10.73 -21.31 -10.63
C ASN A 1019 -10.48 -20.15 -11.62
N VAL A 1020 -9.62 -20.37 -12.63
CA VAL A 1020 -9.30 -19.38 -13.67
C VAL A 1020 -10.25 -19.56 -14.86
N GLY A 1021 -10.67 -18.46 -15.49
CA GLY A 1021 -11.43 -18.51 -16.76
C GLY A 1021 -12.93 -18.83 -16.64
N GLY A 1022 -13.39 -19.22 -15.44
CA GLY A 1022 -14.79 -19.55 -15.17
C GLY A 1022 -15.20 -20.91 -15.74
N GLN A 1023 -15.94 -21.68 -14.95
CA GLN A 1023 -16.46 -23.00 -15.32
C GLN A 1023 -17.96 -23.04 -15.04
N ASP A 1024 -18.72 -23.71 -15.92
CA ASP A 1024 -20.12 -24.03 -15.60
C ASP A 1024 -20.15 -25.22 -14.64
N ILE A 1025 -20.95 -25.11 -13.57
CA ILE A 1025 -21.14 -26.16 -12.58
C ILE A 1025 -21.75 -27.44 -13.17
N THR A 1026 -22.46 -27.35 -14.30
CA THR A 1026 -23.03 -28.55 -14.96
C THR A 1026 -22.01 -29.30 -15.79
N MET A 1027 -20.92 -28.63 -16.20
CA MET A 1027 -19.87 -29.18 -17.05
C MET A 1027 -18.52 -29.30 -16.31
N SER A 1028 -18.54 -29.14 -14.99
CA SER A 1028 -17.36 -29.27 -14.15
C SER A 1028 -17.61 -30.19 -12.97
N GLN A 1029 -16.61 -31.00 -12.64
CA GLN A 1029 -16.55 -31.79 -11.42
C GLN A 1029 -15.41 -31.29 -10.55
N LYS A 1030 -15.72 -31.01 -9.28
CA LYS A 1030 -14.72 -30.70 -8.26
C LYS A 1030 -14.55 -31.91 -7.34
N LEU A 1031 -13.34 -32.43 -7.25
CA LEU A 1031 -12.91 -33.48 -6.32
C LEU A 1031 -12.52 -32.85 -4.98
N TYR A 1032 -12.75 -33.58 -3.89
CA TYR A 1032 -12.50 -33.06 -2.54
C TYR A 1032 -11.04 -33.17 -2.12
N CYS A 1033 -10.32 -32.04 -2.10
CA CYS A 1033 -8.90 -32.00 -1.76
C CYS A 1033 -8.59 -31.13 -0.53
N ASN A 1034 -7.96 -31.74 0.48
CA ASN A 1034 -7.47 -31.05 1.69
C ASN A 1034 -5.99 -30.65 1.64
N GLY A 1035 -5.33 -30.87 0.50
CA GLY A 1035 -3.93 -30.49 0.30
C GLY A 1035 -3.74 -29.00 0.05
N ASN A 1036 -2.48 -28.60 -0.17
CA ASN A 1036 -2.17 -27.26 -0.65
C ASN A 1036 -2.62 -27.10 -2.12
N ALA A 1037 -2.68 -25.86 -2.59
CA ALA A 1037 -3.26 -25.56 -3.90
C ALA A 1037 -2.47 -26.14 -5.09
N VAL A 1038 -1.17 -26.41 -4.92
CA VAL A 1038 -0.31 -27.05 -5.93
C VAL A 1038 -0.55 -28.57 -5.96
N THR A 1039 -0.67 -29.20 -4.79
CA THR A 1039 -0.99 -30.62 -4.66
C THR A 1039 -2.37 -30.91 -5.23
N CYS A 1040 -3.37 -30.07 -4.94
CA CYS A 1040 -4.72 -30.27 -5.45
C CYS A 1040 -4.84 -30.05 -6.96
N LEU A 1041 -3.92 -29.30 -7.56
CA LEU A 1041 -3.85 -29.12 -9.01
C LEU A 1041 -3.20 -30.31 -9.72
N SER A 1042 -2.38 -31.10 -9.03
CA SER A 1042 -1.54 -32.10 -9.68
C SER A 1042 -2.35 -33.27 -10.24
N MET A 1043 -1.91 -33.76 -11.40
CA MET A 1043 -2.49 -34.98 -11.97
C MET A 1043 -2.31 -36.19 -11.05
N GLU A 1044 -1.24 -36.21 -10.25
CA GLU A 1044 -0.99 -37.26 -9.25
C GLU A 1044 -2.12 -37.37 -8.23
N TYR A 1045 -2.64 -36.23 -7.74
CA TYR A 1045 -3.77 -36.21 -6.83
C TYR A 1045 -5.07 -36.60 -7.55
N ILE A 1046 -5.33 -35.99 -8.72
CA ILE A 1046 -6.57 -36.18 -9.48
C ILE A 1046 -6.72 -37.65 -9.92
N SER A 1047 -5.68 -38.27 -10.49
CA SER A 1047 -5.71 -39.67 -10.93
C SER A 1047 -5.92 -40.62 -9.76
N ARG A 1048 -5.23 -40.38 -8.63
CA ARG A 1048 -5.35 -41.21 -7.42
C ARG A 1048 -6.75 -41.16 -6.83
N GLU A 1049 -7.31 -39.96 -6.67
CA GLU A 1049 -8.66 -39.77 -6.13
C GLU A 1049 -9.72 -40.44 -7.02
N LEU A 1050 -9.58 -40.31 -8.35
CA LEU A 1050 -10.47 -40.95 -9.30
C LEU A 1050 -10.32 -42.48 -9.29
N ILE A 1051 -9.11 -43.03 -9.14
CA ILE A 1051 -8.93 -44.49 -8.96
C ILE A 1051 -9.67 -44.95 -7.71
N GLN A 1052 -9.40 -44.31 -6.56
CA GLN A 1052 -9.98 -44.72 -5.27
C GLN A 1052 -11.50 -44.63 -5.26
N SER A 1053 -12.04 -43.62 -5.95
CA SER A 1053 -13.48 -43.33 -5.95
C SER A 1053 -14.25 -44.04 -7.05
N CYS A 1054 -13.71 -44.15 -8.26
CA CYS A 1054 -14.46 -44.60 -9.43
C CYS A 1054 -14.00 -45.96 -9.99
N ASP A 1055 -12.77 -46.44 -9.71
CA ASP A 1055 -12.26 -47.66 -10.33
C ASP A 1055 -12.51 -48.90 -9.47
N THR A 1056 -13.03 -49.96 -10.10
CA THR A 1056 -13.22 -51.28 -9.47
C THR A 1056 -12.34 -52.36 -10.09
N SER A 1057 -11.52 -52.01 -11.09
CA SER A 1057 -10.68 -52.97 -11.82
C SER A 1057 -9.40 -53.40 -11.08
N GLY A 1058 -9.21 -52.96 -9.84
CA GLY A 1058 -8.06 -53.32 -8.99
C GLY A 1058 -6.77 -52.55 -9.30
N ARG A 1059 -6.79 -51.52 -10.17
CA ARG A 1059 -5.62 -50.67 -10.41
C ARG A 1059 -5.32 -49.83 -9.18
N ARG A 1060 -4.04 -49.55 -8.96
CA ARG A 1060 -3.56 -48.81 -7.78
C ARG A 1060 -2.60 -47.68 -8.17
N HIS A 1061 -2.56 -46.68 -7.32
CA HIS A 1061 -1.74 -45.48 -7.45
C HIS A 1061 -1.09 -45.17 -6.09
N ILE A 1062 0.16 -44.70 -6.10
CA ILE A 1062 0.92 -44.26 -4.91
C ILE A 1062 0.29 -43.01 -4.27
#